data_AF-A0A441YUX1-F1
#
_entry.id   AF-A0A441YUX1-F1
#
_cell.length_a   1.000
_cell.length_b   1.000
_cell.length_c   1.000
_cell.angle_alpha   90.00
_cell.angle_beta   90.00
_cell.angle_gamma   90.00
#
_symmetry.space_group_name_H-M   'P 1'
#
loop_
_entity.id
_entity.type
_entity.pdbx_description
1 polymer ?
#
loop_
_entity_poly.entity_id
_entity_poly.type
_entity_poly.pdbx_seq_one_letter_code
_entity_poly.pdbx_strand_id
1 'polypeptide(L)'
;MAKSTRQYVFEGMELLPAALIPFVEKRLENALKGHWQVQVLEKLPNLRPNSHGAVSWDQAALFNAMDRFWSEAFKAVLGRAERSWVNELGDVRNKLSHNETFTYDDAERALDSMRRLMEAISAGETSEQLSKMRDTILRTKFTELQRNEERRKSQRLEISVETVAGLLPWREVVEPHQDVATGEFQQAEFAADLAKVHSGSAPAEYRDPGQFFSRTYLTEGLSSVLIGAAKRLSGSGGDPVVELQTNFGGGKTHSMLALYHMAGGTPIQDLSGLDRLLDEHGLSVPQGITRAVLVGTSRGPQDVLNAEGGRKIRTTWGDLAWQLGGAEAFDMIAENDANGIAPGSNLLEAIFRKYAPCLILIDEWVAYLRQIYRVEGLPSGSFDSNLSFVQSLTEAVKASPGTLLVASLPASQIEVGGEGGQEALARLKQTFSRVESSWRPASQEESYEIVRRRLFKEIPGDKFHHRDNTLKQFAKLYRENANDFPQGCADEDYRRKLEKAYPIHPELFDQLYTTWGSLEKFQRTRGVLRLMAQAIHELWMNGDPSVMIMPGSVAVSSPRVEPELLHYLDVSWQSIIAGDVDGTTSTPYKIDQSAPNLNRYSAARRVARAIFMGTAPTHQQQNTGLDDKQINLGVVQPGERPAIFGDALRRLTNQAKFMHADLGRYWYSMSASLNRIAADKAAQIEAALVDVRIDTELGKYVNGLADRGHFDAVQVAPVSSAEVPDEAGGVRAVVLGVAHSHNGRDTSEALTEAKDILMQRGSTPRVYRNMLVFIAADARQLDNLKDAVRGSLAWGEIVRDKERLELRPSDQKLAEAKLAEANETMKTRLKEAWCYLHYPAQESAQADVEWVSGKIPAQDGLLARASKKLVAEEGLLTELGPARLDRDLQKYIWNGKPHLSLKDLREYLNRYVYLPRLKNQEVLIKAVQAAVSGMLPGPFAYAERWDEKSDKYLGLSIDRAGNAVVVIDSDSVIVKPEVAEAHRPAPVQPGPTGGPEAPGDKPPGAGGQPTDGAPEPPAAERKPTRFTGTVMISSDRPARDIHQIVEAIVEQLTTIPGSEVKLKLEIEAEVPAGLERGKVRTLIENANTLGFIEKSIE
;
A
#
# COMPACT_ATOMS: atom_id res chain seq x y z
N MET A 1 13.51 28.69 41.27
CA MET A 1 13.13 29.10 39.90
C MET A 1 14.36 29.69 39.23
N ALA A 2 14.57 29.46 37.93
CA ALA A 2 15.62 30.16 37.18
C ALA A 2 15.21 31.63 36.97
N LYS A 3 16.15 32.56 37.06
CA LYS A 3 15.91 33.97 36.75
C LYS A 3 15.72 34.14 35.25
N SER A 4 14.77 34.96 34.81
CA SER A 4 14.57 35.27 33.40
C SER A 4 15.65 36.23 32.87
N THR A 5 15.85 36.27 31.55
CA THR A 5 16.74 37.23 30.88
C THR A 5 16.42 38.68 31.28
N ARG A 6 15.14 39.05 31.25
CA ARG A 6 14.64 40.36 31.73
C ARG A 6 14.99 40.61 33.20
N GLN A 7 14.94 39.58 34.07
CA GLN A 7 15.28 39.74 35.48
C GLN A 7 16.78 39.99 35.69
N TYR A 8 17.67 39.39 34.89
CA TYR A 8 19.09 39.74 34.91
C TYR A 8 19.35 41.18 34.41
N VAL A 9 18.66 41.64 33.36
CA VAL A 9 18.77 43.02 32.88
C VAL A 9 18.24 44.01 33.92
N PHE A 10 17.13 43.67 34.60
CA PHE A 10 16.59 44.46 35.72
C PHE A 10 17.58 44.57 36.87
N GLU A 11 18.08 43.44 37.37
CA GLU A 11 19.06 43.42 38.46
C GLU A 11 20.35 44.16 38.08
N GLY A 12 20.78 44.10 36.82
CA GLY A 12 21.94 44.84 36.34
C GLY A 12 21.72 46.35 36.32
N MET A 13 20.53 46.80 35.90
CA MET A 13 20.12 48.20 35.92
C MET A 13 20.01 48.78 37.34
N GLU A 14 19.54 48.00 38.31
CA GLU A 14 19.47 48.40 39.72
C GLU A 14 20.85 48.63 40.37
N LEU A 15 21.92 48.03 39.83
CA LEU A 15 23.30 48.22 40.33
C LEU A 15 23.94 49.55 39.87
N LEU A 16 23.44 50.16 38.78
CA LEU A 16 24.09 51.33 38.16
C LEU A 16 23.97 52.63 38.96
N PRO A 17 22.83 53.01 39.58
CA PRO A 17 22.68 54.30 40.23
C PRO A 17 23.71 54.56 41.34
N ALA A 18 24.03 53.54 42.14
CA ALA A 18 25.01 53.65 43.22
C ALA A 18 26.42 54.08 42.74
N ALA A 19 26.81 53.65 41.53
CA ALA A 19 28.08 54.02 40.91
C ALA A 19 27.98 55.31 40.07
N LEU A 20 26.87 55.50 39.35
CA LEU A 20 26.70 56.63 38.43
C LEU A 20 26.41 57.95 39.13
N ILE A 21 25.59 57.99 40.19
CA ILE A 21 25.23 59.23 40.89
C ILE A 21 26.48 60.02 41.34
N PRO A 22 27.40 59.47 42.15
CA PRO A 22 28.57 60.23 42.62
C PRO A 22 29.53 60.63 41.48
N PHE A 23 29.55 59.90 40.36
CA PHE A 23 30.31 60.28 39.17
C PHE A 23 29.63 61.45 38.42
N VAL A 24 28.33 61.36 38.18
CA VAL A 24 27.53 62.36 37.46
C VAL A 24 27.50 63.69 38.20
N GLU A 25 27.20 63.69 39.50
CA GLU A 25 27.15 64.91 40.31
C GLU A 25 28.53 65.60 40.37
N LYS A 26 29.59 64.84 40.62
CA LYS A 26 30.97 65.36 40.63
C LYS A 26 31.38 65.92 39.26
N ARG A 27 30.91 65.37 38.15
CA ARG A 27 31.19 65.91 36.80
C ARG A 27 30.44 67.21 36.55
N LEU A 28 29.16 67.26 36.91
CA LEU A 28 28.32 68.45 36.75
C LEU A 28 28.80 69.61 37.64
N GLU A 29 29.18 69.33 38.89
CA GLU A 29 29.74 70.32 39.82
C GLU A 29 31.07 70.92 39.33
N ASN A 30 31.97 70.10 38.78
CA ASN A 30 33.26 70.59 38.28
C ASN A 30 33.15 71.34 36.93
N ALA A 31 32.10 71.07 36.14
CA ALA A 31 31.95 71.64 34.79
C ALA A 31 31.05 72.89 34.76
N LEU A 32 29.99 72.92 35.56
CA LEU A 32 28.97 73.97 35.54
C LEU A 32 29.23 74.99 36.65
N LYS A 33 29.52 76.24 36.27
CA LYS A 33 29.78 77.32 37.24
C LYS A 33 28.47 77.77 37.91
N GLY A 34 28.44 77.77 39.25
CA GLY A 34 27.29 78.19 40.06
C GLY A 34 26.50 77.01 40.62
N HIS A 35 25.19 77.17 40.84
CA HIS A 35 24.31 76.10 41.28
C HIS A 35 23.98 75.16 40.11
N TRP A 36 24.83 74.15 39.89
CA TRP A 36 24.71 73.18 38.80
C TRP A 36 23.34 72.47 38.78
N GLN A 37 22.73 72.28 39.95
CA GLN A 37 21.40 71.66 40.10
C GLN A 37 20.30 72.41 39.33
N VAL A 38 20.38 73.75 39.28
CA VAL A 38 19.39 74.58 38.58
C VAL A 38 19.47 74.35 37.07
N GLN A 39 20.69 74.34 36.51
CA GLN A 39 20.91 74.11 35.08
C GLN A 39 20.48 72.69 34.66
N VAL A 40 20.66 71.70 35.54
CA VAL A 40 20.15 70.33 35.33
C VAL A 40 18.63 70.31 35.26
N LEU A 41 17.93 71.00 36.18
CA LEU A 41 16.46 71.08 36.18
C LEU A 41 15.91 71.82 34.94
N GLU A 42 16.60 72.86 34.46
CA GLU A 42 16.24 73.54 33.20
C GLU A 42 16.35 72.61 31.98
N LYS A 43 17.44 71.84 31.85
CA LYS A 43 17.62 70.89 30.74
C LYS A 43 16.86 69.57 30.90
N LEU A 44 16.38 69.22 32.10
CA LEU A 44 15.63 67.99 32.42
C LEU A 44 14.34 68.31 33.20
N PRO A 45 13.31 68.88 32.55
CA PRO A 45 12.09 69.35 33.22
C PRO A 45 11.24 68.26 33.90
N ASN A 46 11.50 66.98 33.60
CA ASN A 46 10.79 65.85 34.23
C ASN A 46 11.37 65.45 35.60
N LEU A 47 12.49 66.05 36.00
CA LEU A 47 13.26 65.70 37.17
C LEU A 47 12.81 66.58 38.36
N ARG A 48 12.43 65.97 39.49
CA ARG A 48 11.92 66.70 40.67
C ARG A 48 12.96 66.74 41.79
N PRO A 49 13.23 67.89 42.42
CA PRO A 49 14.04 67.95 43.63
C PRO A 49 13.30 67.29 44.79
N ASN A 50 14.05 66.66 45.70
CA ASN A 50 13.48 66.11 46.93
C ASN A 50 13.23 67.20 47.98
N SER A 51 12.64 66.84 49.12
CA SER A 51 12.29 67.76 50.22
C SER A 51 13.46 68.51 50.87
N HIS A 52 14.71 68.14 50.53
CA HIS A 52 15.94 68.77 51.02
C HIS A 52 16.66 69.57 49.91
N GLY A 53 16.04 69.74 48.74
CA GLY A 53 16.60 70.47 47.60
C GLY A 53 17.65 69.71 46.79
N ALA A 54 17.90 68.43 47.09
CA ALA A 54 18.81 67.59 46.33
C ALA A 54 18.11 66.94 45.11
N VAL A 55 18.89 66.65 44.07
CA VAL A 55 18.41 66.11 42.80
C VAL A 55 18.07 64.63 42.97
N SER A 56 16.83 64.23 42.65
CA SER A 56 16.39 62.83 42.74
C SER A 56 16.73 62.07 41.47
N TRP A 57 17.84 61.33 41.47
CA TRP A 57 18.31 60.55 40.33
C TRP A 57 17.62 59.19 40.22
N ASP A 58 16.96 58.94 39.09
CA ASP A 58 16.61 57.60 38.60
C ASP A 58 17.52 57.20 37.41
N GLN A 59 17.40 55.95 36.94
CA GLN A 59 18.19 55.45 35.81
C GLN A 59 18.03 56.30 34.54
N ALA A 60 16.81 56.76 34.20
CA ALA A 60 16.63 57.62 33.03
C ALA A 60 17.19 59.02 33.25
N ALA A 61 17.03 59.62 34.42
CA ALA A 61 17.61 60.92 34.76
C ALA A 61 19.13 60.90 34.59
N LEU A 62 19.80 59.83 35.03
CA LEU A 62 21.25 59.66 34.91
C LEU A 62 21.68 59.60 33.44
N PHE A 63 21.10 58.70 32.63
CA PHE A 63 21.46 58.59 31.20
C PHE A 63 21.14 59.86 30.41
N ASN A 64 19.97 60.47 30.65
CA ASN A 64 19.59 61.73 30.00
C ASN A 64 20.49 62.90 30.42
N ALA A 65 20.97 62.97 31.68
CA ALA A 65 21.93 63.98 32.10
C ALA A 65 23.29 63.77 31.44
N MET A 66 23.77 62.52 31.36
CA MET A 66 25.02 62.20 30.69
C MET A 66 25.00 62.60 29.20
N ASP A 67 23.92 62.32 28.47
CA ASP A 67 23.81 62.71 27.06
C ASP A 67 23.57 64.24 26.86
N ARG A 68 22.66 64.87 27.61
CA ARG A 68 22.33 66.31 27.45
C ARG A 68 23.41 67.28 27.94
N PHE A 69 24.30 66.82 28.82
CA PHE A 69 25.49 67.56 29.25
C PHE A 69 26.78 66.93 28.72
N TRP A 70 26.71 66.11 27.66
CA TRP A 70 27.88 65.38 27.16
C TRP A 70 29.04 66.31 26.83
N SER A 71 28.77 67.40 26.09
CA SER A 71 29.79 68.34 25.63
C SER A 71 30.37 69.18 26.77
N GLU A 72 29.54 69.51 27.76
CA GLU A 72 29.88 70.38 28.88
C GLU A 72 30.62 69.65 30.01
N ALA A 73 30.17 68.46 30.40
CA ALA A 73 30.61 67.79 31.63
C ALA A 73 31.31 66.43 31.44
N PHE A 74 31.01 65.68 30.36
CA PHE A 74 31.44 64.28 30.24
C PHE A 74 32.53 64.03 29.19
N LYS A 75 32.51 64.74 28.06
CA LYS A 75 33.46 64.61 26.92
C LYS A 75 34.94 64.77 27.30
N ALA A 76 35.24 65.43 28.42
CA ALA A 76 36.60 65.61 28.91
C ALA A 76 37.23 64.31 29.48
N VAL A 77 36.41 63.31 29.83
CA VAL A 77 36.87 62.05 30.47
C VAL A 77 36.26 60.79 29.84
N LEU A 78 35.08 60.89 29.22
CA LEU A 78 34.45 59.81 28.47
C LEU A 78 34.49 60.09 26.96
N GLY A 79 34.74 59.06 26.17
CA GLY A 79 34.91 59.14 24.71
C GLY A 79 33.63 58.86 23.92
N ARG A 80 33.76 58.70 22.59
CA ARG A 80 32.60 58.44 21.71
C ARG A 80 31.95 57.08 21.94
N ALA A 81 32.71 56.08 22.38
CA ALA A 81 32.19 54.74 22.64
C ALA A 81 31.28 54.74 23.88
N GLU A 82 31.72 55.43 24.93
CA GLU A 82 31.00 55.60 26.20
C GLU A 82 29.67 56.32 25.99
N ARG A 83 29.62 57.34 25.12
CA ARG A 83 28.36 57.99 24.74
C ARG A 83 27.40 57.02 24.04
N SER A 84 27.93 56.15 23.18
CA SER A 84 27.12 55.12 22.50
C SER A 84 26.51 54.16 23.52
N TRP A 85 27.28 53.75 24.55
CA TRP A 85 26.76 52.89 25.62
C TRP A 85 25.71 53.62 26.47
N VAL A 86 25.91 54.88 26.83
CA VAL A 86 24.89 55.67 27.57
C VAL A 86 23.55 55.71 26.82
N ASN A 87 23.59 55.91 25.49
CA ASN A 87 22.38 55.95 24.68
C ASN A 87 21.73 54.57 24.56
N GLU A 88 22.52 53.53 24.27
CA GLU A 88 22.07 52.13 24.20
C GLU A 88 21.43 51.67 25.53
N LEU A 89 22.01 52.06 26.67
CA LEU A 89 21.47 51.76 28.00
C LEU A 89 20.21 52.55 28.33
N GLY A 90 20.05 53.76 27.78
CA GLY A 90 18.79 54.50 27.79
C GLY A 90 17.67 53.72 27.10
N ASP A 91 17.93 53.17 25.92
CA ASP A 91 16.96 52.35 25.18
C ASP A 91 16.65 51.03 25.91
N VAL A 92 17.67 50.34 26.43
CA VAL A 92 17.48 49.13 27.28
C VAL A 92 16.60 49.42 28.49
N ARG A 93 16.82 50.54 29.20
CA ARG A 93 15.99 50.96 30.33
C ARG A 93 14.56 51.24 29.89
N ASN A 94 14.35 51.88 28.74
CA ASN A 94 13.01 52.15 28.21
C ASN A 94 12.25 50.86 27.91
N LYS A 95 12.86 49.92 27.17
CA LYS A 95 12.30 48.57 26.93
C LYS A 95 11.93 47.85 28.23
N LEU A 96 12.84 47.89 29.21
CA LEU A 96 12.62 47.30 30.53
C LEU A 96 11.40 47.90 31.24
N SER A 97 11.20 49.22 31.15
CA SER A 97 10.06 49.94 31.74
C SER A 97 8.72 49.67 31.02
N HIS A 98 8.74 49.33 29.73
CA HIS A 98 7.55 48.96 28.95
C HIS A 98 7.19 47.46 29.06
N ASN A 99 7.83 46.70 29.96
CA ASN A 99 7.66 45.25 30.13
C ASN A 99 8.00 44.43 28.86
N GLU A 100 8.85 44.95 27.97
CA GLU A 100 9.33 44.20 26.80
C GLU A 100 10.20 43.00 27.19
N THR A 101 10.24 42.01 26.31
CA THR A 101 11.07 40.80 26.47
C THR A 101 12.49 41.04 25.98
N PHE A 102 13.45 40.34 26.59
CA PHE A 102 14.86 40.36 26.19
C PHE A 102 15.27 38.96 25.73
N THR A 103 15.86 38.84 24.53
CA THR A 103 16.52 37.58 24.14
C THR A 103 17.79 37.37 24.97
N TYR A 104 18.40 36.19 24.86
CA TYR A 104 19.71 35.94 25.47
C TYR A 104 20.80 36.88 24.93
N ASP A 105 20.73 37.26 23.66
CA ASP A 105 21.69 38.18 23.04
C ASP A 105 21.44 39.63 23.43
N ASP A 106 20.17 40.08 23.50
CA ASP A 106 19.86 41.43 24.01
C ASP A 106 20.29 41.59 25.47
N ALA A 107 20.08 40.55 26.30
CA ALA A 107 20.43 40.59 27.71
C ALA A 107 21.94 40.49 27.96
N GLU A 108 22.66 39.69 27.17
CA GLU A 108 24.14 39.66 27.19
C GLU A 108 24.72 41.01 26.77
N ARG A 109 24.20 41.57 25.67
CA ARG A 109 24.63 42.86 25.13
C ARG A 109 24.37 44.00 26.12
N ALA A 110 23.18 44.05 26.71
CA ALA A 110 22.83 45.01 27.73
C ALA A 110 23.81 44.96 28.91
N LEU A 111 24.09 43.77 29.45
CA LEU A 111 25.02 43.61 30.57
C LEU A 111 26.47 43.95 30.20
N ASP A 112 26.92 43.67 28.96
CA ASP A 112 28.26 44.08 28.52
C ASP A 112 28.38 45.60 28.36
N SER A 113 27.36 46.27 27.81
CA SER A 113 27.31 47.74 27.72
C SER A 113 27.25 48.39 29.12
N MET A 114 26.51 47.81 30.07
CA MET A 114 26.53 48.21 31.48
C MET A 114 27.94 48.06 32.09
N ARG A 115 28.55 46.88 31.94
CA ARG A 115 29.89 46.55 32.45
C ARG A 115 30.95 47.53 31.94
N ARG A 116 30.98 47.78 30.63
CA ARG A 116 31.93 48.71 29.99
C ARG A 116 31.76 50.15 30.47
N LEU A 117 30.52 50.61 30.69
CA LEU A 117 30.28 51.93 31.25
C LEU A 117 30.79 52.03 32.70
N MET A 118 30.61 50.97 33.51
CA MET A 118 31.16 50.92 34.88
C MET A 118 32.69 50.90 34.88
N GLU A 119 33.32 50.20 33.94
CA GLU A 119 34.78 50.23 33.76
C GLU A 119 35.29 51.63 33.39
N ALA A 120 34.61 52.31 32.46
CA ALA A 120 34.99 53.66 32.02
C ALA A 120 34.92 54.72 33.13
N ILE A 121 34.05 54.54 34.14
CA ILE A 121 33.97 55.42 35.33
C ILE A 121 34.81 54.90 36.52
N SER A 122 35.58 53.82 36.35
CA SER A 122 36.37 53.16 37.40
C SER A 122 35.56 52.52 38.54
N ALA A 123 34.31 52.14 38.30
CA ALA A 123 33.45 51.42 39.24
C ALA A 123 33.67 49.89 39.17
N GLY A 124 34.86 49.46 39.60
CA GLY A 124 35.32 48.07 39.47
C GLY A 124 34.41 47.01 40.10
N GLU A 125 33.91 47.25 41.32
CA GLU A 125 33.05 46.30 42.04
C GLU A 125 31.72 46.07 41.30
N THR A 126 31.09 47.13 40.81
CA THR A 126 29.86 47.06 40.00
C THR A 126 30.12 46.36 38.67
N SER A 127 31.25 46.63 38.01
CA SER A 127 31.65 45.93 36.78
C SER A 127 31.79 44.41 37.00
N GLU A 128 32.46 43.99 38.07
CA GLU A 128 32.60 42.56 38.38
C GLU A 128 31.26 41.85 38.59
N GLN A 129 30.31 42.51 39.27
CA GLN A 129 28.97 41.96 39.47
C GLN A 129 28.23 41.79 38.14
N LEU A 130 28.27 42.81 37.27
CA LEU A 130 27.70 42.76 35.92
C LEU A 130 28.37 41.68 35.05
N SER A 131 29.69 41.51 35.16
CA SER A 131 30.42 40.44 34.46
C SER A 131 29.97 39.04 34.91
N LYS A 132 29.79 38.81 36.22
CA LYS A 132 29.29 37.52 36.76
C LYS A 132 27.87 37.22 36.26
N MET A 133 27.02 38.24 36.12
CA MET A 133 25.67 38.09 35.56
C MET A 133 25.71 37.76 34.06
N ARG A 134 26.54 38.47 33.29
CA ARG A 134 26.78 38.24 31.85
C ARG A 134 27.29 36.82 31.58
N ASP A 135 28.29 36.35 32.33
CA ASP A 135 28.83 34.99 32.22
C ASP A 135 27.77 33.93 32.53
N THR A 136 26.85 34.22 33.45
CA THR A 136 25.73 33.33 33.79
C THR A 136 24.70 33.24 32.66
N ILE A 137 24.38 34.37 32.01
CA ILE A 137 23.56 34.39 30.78
C ILE A 137 24.22 33.57 29.67
N LEU A 138 25.51 33.80 29.39
CA LEU A 138 26.26 33.07 28.37
C LEU A 138 26.28 31.55 28.63
N ARG A 139 26.58 31.13 29.86
CA ARG A 139 26.54 29.70 30.25
C ARG A 139 25.15 29.10 30.09
N THR A 140 24.10 29.84 30.43
CA THR A 140 22.70 29.39 30.26
C THR A 140 22.37 29.24 28.78
N LYS A 141 22.70 30.23 27.95
CA LYS A 141 22.55 30.18 26.48
C LYS A 141 23.26 28.98 25.87
N PHE A 142 24.54 28.74 26.21
CA PHE A 142 25.28 27.59 25.72
C PHE A 142 24.69 26.25 26.20
N THR A 143 24.23 26.16 27.45
CA THR A 143 23.59 24.95 27.99
C THR A 143 22.24 24.68 27.31
N GLU A 144 21.47 25.71 26.98
CA GLU A 144 20.20 25.56 26.24
C GLU A 144 20.41 25.25 24.76
N LEU A 145 21.42 25.85 24.11
CA LEU A 145 21.83 25.49 22.75
C LEU A 145 22.30 24.03 22.70
N GLN A 146 23.16 23.61 23.63
CA GLN A 146 23.62 22.23 23.73
C GLN A 146 22.45 21.27 24.05
N ARG A 147 21.52 21.63 24.95
CA ARG A 147 20.31 20.84 25.19
C ARG A 147 19.39 20.78 23.97
N ASN A 148 19.31 21.82 23.16
CA ASN A 148 18.56 21.81 21.91
C ASN A 148 19.27 20.97 20.85
N GLU A 149 20.59 20.96 20.76
CA GLU A 149 21.35 20.03 19.90
C GLU A 149 21.25 18.56 20.37
N GLU A 150 21.31 18.31 21.68
CA GLU A 150 21.13 16.98 22.27
C GLU A 150 19.69 16.50 22.09
N ARG A 151 18.69 17.38 22.27
CA ARG A 151 17.28 17.09 21.90
C ARG A 151 17.16 16.76 20.41
N ARG A 152 17.71 17.59 19.51
CA ARG A 152 17.76 17.33 18.06
C ARG A 152 18.44 16.01 17.69
N LYS A 153 19.49 15.60 18.43
CA LYS A 153 20.16 14.30 18.24
C LYS A 153 19.41 13.11 18.85
N SER A 154 18.58 13.35 19.88
CA SER A 154 17.81 12.32 20.60
C SER A 154 16.39 12.10 20.05
N GLN A 155 15.82 13.09 19.36
CA GLN A 155 14.52 12.97 18.69
C GLN A 155 14.70 12.04 17.48
N ARG A 156 14.00 10.90 17.51
CA ARG A 156 13.77 10.10 16.31
C ARG A 156 13.00 10.98 15.33
N LEU A 157 13.65 11.37 14.23
CA LEU A 157 12.98 11.95 13.08
C LEU A 157 11.84 11.02 12.65
N GLU A 158 10.66 11.58 12.35
CA GLU A 158 9.55 10.75 11.87
C GLU A 158 9.88 10.08 10.54
N ILE A 159 10.56 10.79 9.66
CA ILE A 159 11.03 10.30 8.36
C ILE A 159 12.52 10.62 8.22
N SER A 160 13.23 9.72 7.55
CA SER A 160 14.62 9.93 7.11
C SER A 160 14.64 10.19 5.61
N VAL A 161 15.56 11.03 5.17
CA VAL A 161 15.80 11.35 3.75
C VAL A 161 17.30 11.42 3.56
N GLU A 162 17.78 11.18 2.34
CA GLU A 162 19.17 11.46 1.99
C GLU A 162 19.24 12.07 0.59
N THR A 163 19.40 13.40 0.57
CA THR A 163 19.37 14.23 -0.62
C THR A 163 20.78 14.54 -1.13
N VAL A 164 20.88 15.22 -2.29
CA VAL A 164 22.17 15.66 -2.84
C VAL A 164 22.91 16.55 -1.84
N ALA A 165 24.17 16.21 -1.55
CA ALA A 165 25.05 16.99 -0.68
C ALA A 165 25.10 18.47 -1.09
N GLY A 166 24.85 19.37 -0.13
CA GLY A 166 24.79 20.82 -0.36
C GLY A 166 23.38 21.38 -0.64
N LEU A 167 22.34 20.55 -0.63
CA LEU A 167 20.97 21.02 -0.44
C LEU A 167 20.67 21.18 1.07
N LEU A 168 19.97 22.25 1.44
CA LEU A 168 19.51 22.48 2.81
C LEU A 168 18.05 22.01 2.98
N PRO A 169 17.65 21.49 4.14
CA PRO A 169 16.24 21.28 4.47
C PRO A 169 15.45 22.58 4.33
N TRP A 170 14.18 22.52 3.94
CA TRP A 170 13.36 23.73 3.72
C TRP A 170 13.32 24.63 4.97
N ARG A 171 13.34 24.01 6.16
CA ARG A 171 13.35 24.67 7.48
C ARG A 171 14.55 25.57 7.72
N GLU A 172 15.67 25.30 7.05
CA GLU A 172 16.87 26.14 7.13
C GLU A 172 16.85 27.28 6.11
N VAL A 173 16.02 27.16 5.06
CA VAL A 173 15.87 28.16 3.99
C VAL A 173 14.78 29.19 4.32
N VAL A 174 13.63 28.76 4.82
CA VAL A 174 12.45 29.60 5.08
C VAL A 174 11.78 29.25 6.40
N GLU A 175 11.39 30.28 7.15
CA GLU A 175 10.77 30.15 8.48
C GLU A 175 9.24 30.31 8.36
N PRO A 176 8.43 29.46 9.03
CA PRO A 176 7.01 29.71 9.20
C PRO A 176 6.75 31.01 9.99
N HIS A 177 5.56 31.61 9.86
CA HIS A 177 5.14 32.70 10.77
C HIS A 177 5.03 32.18 12.21
N GLN A 178 5.13 33.08 13.19
CA GLN A 178 5.27 32.70 14.60
C GLN A 178 4.07 31.91 15.15
N ASP A 179 2.85 32.26 14.74
CA ASP A 179 1.58 31.57 14.99
C ASP A 179 1.58 30.11 14.51
N VAL A 180 2.09 29.86 13.30
CA VAL A 180 2.28 28.52 12.74
C VAL A 180 3.44 27.80 13.43
N ALA A 181 4.55 28.50 13.68
CA ALA A 181 5.73 27.93 14.33
C ALA A 181 5.44 27.46 15.76
N THR A 182 4.71 28.24 16.57
CA THR A 182 4.35 27.87 17.96
C THR A 182 3.16 26.91 18.03
N GLY A 183 2.34 26.83 16.99
CA GLY A 183 1.13 26.00 16.99
C GLY A 183 0.01 26.55 17.87
N GLU A 184 0.06 27.85 18.18
CA GLU A 184 -0.98 28.64 18.84
C GLU A 184 -2.06 29.13 17.85
N PHE A 185 -1.83 28.92 16.55
CA PHE A 185 -2.73 29.18 15.43
C PHE A 185 -4.22 28.92 15.76
N GLN A 186 -5.05 29.96 15.74
CA GLN A 186 -6.49 29.86 15.99
C GLN A 186 -7.31 29.87 14.70
N GLN A 187 -8.31 28.97 14.61
CA GLN A 187 -9.19 28.88 13.44
C GLN A 187 -9.94 30.18 13.08
N ALA A 188 -10.09 31.11 14.04
CA ALA A 188 -10.70 32.42 13.83
C ALA A 188 -9.79 33.41 13.06
N GLU A 189 -8.47 33.22 13.11
CA GLU A 189 -7.45 34.14 12.54
C GLU A 189 -7.30 34.01 11.01
N PHE A 190 -8.06 33.14 10.34
CA PHE A 190 -8.19 33.15 8.88
C PHE A 190 -9.56 33.66 8.38
N ALA A 191 -10.44 34.10 9.28
CA ALA A 191 -11.67 34.77 8.91
C ALA A 191 -11.45 36.29 8.91
N ALA A 192 -11.20 36.84 7.72
CA ALA A 192 -11.27 38.28 7.51
C ALA A 192 -12.65 38.82 7.93
N ASP A 193 -12.67 39.87 8.75
CA ASP A 193 -13.89 40.44 9.33
C ASP A 193 -13.82 41.97 9.19
N LEU A 194 -14.55 42.50 8.21
CA LEU A 194 -14.53 43.92 7.87
C LEU A 194 -15.11 44.79 8.99
N ALA A 195 -16.08 44.29 9.75
CA ALA A 195 -16.67 45.01 10.88
C ALA A 195 -15.67 45.13 12.05
N LYS A 196 -14.88 44.07 12.33
CA LYS A 196 -13.82 44.14 13.33
C LYS A 196 -12.66 45.04 12.92
N VAL A 197 -12.29 45.08 11.64
CA VAL A 197 -11.26 46.01 11.17
C VAL A 197 -11.76 47.45 11.23
N HIS A 198 -12.99 47.73 10.78
CA HIS A 198 -13.59 49.06 10.85
C HIS A 198 -13.74 49.57 12.30
N SER A 199 -14.09 48.70 13.25
CA SER A 199 -14.16 49.03 14.68
C SER A 199 -12.80 49.01 15.42
N GLY A 200 -11.70 48.69 14.74
CA GLY A 200 -10.35 48.60 15.35
C GLY A 200 -10.11 47.40 16.27
N SER A 201 -11.06 46.46 16.35
CA SER A 201 -11.03 45.27 17.22
C SER A 201 -10.43 44.01 16.58
N ALA A 202 -10.10 44.06 15.28
CA ALA A 202 -9.46 42.95 14.57
C ALA A 202 -7.99 42.69 15.02
N PRO A 203 -7.47 41.46 14.81
CA PRO A 203 -6.05 41.15 14.95
C PRO A 203 -5.15 42.08 14.14
N ALA A 204 -3.91 42.29 14.60
CA ALA A 204 -2.96 43.23 14.00
C ALA A 204 -2.73 42.96 12.50
N GLU A 205 -2.61 41.71 12.10
CA GLU A 205 -2.42 41.29 10.70
C GLU A 205 -3.58 41.61 9.73
N TYR A 206 -4.77 41.95 10.22
CA TYR A 206 -5.88 42.46 9.41
C TYR A 206 -6.16 43.95 9.66
N ARG A 207 -5.81 44.47 10.83
CA ARG A 207 -6.05 45.86 11.23
C ARG A 207 -4.94 46.82 10.76
N ASP A 208 -3.70 46.37 10.79
CA ASP A 208 -2.53 47.14 10.35
C ASP A 208 -2.35 46.99 8.83
N PRO A 209 -2.34 48.09 8.05
CA PRO A 209 -2.21 48.04 6.60
C PRO A 209 -0.91 47.39 6.12
N GLY A 210 0.22 47.64 6.79
CA GLY A 210 1.53 47.08 6.39
C GLY A 210 1.61 45.57 6.61
N GLN A 211 1.16 45.09 7.78
CA GLN A 211 1.05 43.65 8.04
C GLN A 211 0.05 42.96 7.11
N PHE A 212 -1.07 43.63 6.80
CA PHE A 212 -2.05 43.10 5.86
C PHE A 212 -1.44 42.91 4.47
N PHE A 213 -0.83 43.95 3.87
CA PHE A 213 -0.29 43.85 2.52
C PHE A 213 0.93 42.92 2.43
N SER A 214 1.82 42.90 3.44
CA SER A 214 2.95 41.94 3.46
C SER A 214 2.50 40.46 3.49
N ARG A 215 1.38 40.13 4.16
CA ARG A 215 0.80 38.78 4.18
C ARG A 215 -0.13 38.49 2.99
N THR A 216 -0.47 39.50 2.18
CA THR A 216 -1.39 39.38 1.05
C THR A 216 -0.64 39.10 -0.25
N TYR A 217 -1.18 38.21 -1.08
CA TYR A 217 -0.74 38.06 -2.47
C TYR A 217 -1.71 38.81 -3.38
N LEU A 218 -1.19 39.73 -4.19
CA LEU A 218 -1.98 40.52 -5.13
C LEU A 218 -2.27 39.68 -6.39
N THR A 219 -3.41 38.99 -6.37
CA THR A 219 -3.92 38.22 -7.52
C THR A 219 -4.30 39.13 -8.69
N GLU A 220 -4.43 38.60 -9.90
CA GLU A 220 -4.90 39.35 -11.07
C GLU A 220 -6.27 40.00 -10.81
N GLY A 221 -7.19 39.27 -10.18
CA GLY A 221 -8.52 39.74 -9.82
C GLY A 221 -8.51 40.83 -8.74
N LEU A 222 -7.69 40.69 -7.70
CA LEU A 222 -7.54 41.72 -6.66
C LEU A 222 -6.84 42.97 -7.21
N SER A 223 -5.79 42.78 -8.00
CA SER A 223 -5.05 43.85 -8.67
C SER A 223 -5.95 44.68 -9.59
N SER A 224 -6.80 44.01 -10.38
CA SER A 224 -7.79 44.65 -11.25
C SER A 224 -8.76 45.55 -10.47
N VAL A 225 -9.23 45.10 -9.30
CA VAL A 225 -10.12 45.87 -8.41
C VAL A 225 -9.39 47.06 -7.79
N LEU A 226 -8.15 46.89 -7.33
CA LEU A 226 -7.35 47.98 -6.75
C LEU A 226 -7.02 49.05 -7.81
N ILE A 227 -6.65 48.65 -9.03
CA ILE A 227 -6.43 49.53 -10.18
C ILE A 227 -7.72 50.29 -10.55
N GLY A 228 -8.85 49.57 -10.65
CA GLY A 228 -10.16 50.17 -10.97
C GLY A 228 -10.60 51.17 -9.91
N ALA A 229 -10.40 50.84 -8.63
CA ALA A 229 -10.72 51.69 -7.50
C ALA A 229 -9.82 52.93 -7.41
N ALA A 230 -8.51 52.80 -7.64
CA ALA A 230 -7.58 53.93 -7.71
C ALA A 230 -7.99 54.92 -8.83
N LYS A 231 -8.36 54.41 -10.02
CA LYS A 231 -8.92 55.23 -11.11
C LYS A 231 -10.21 55.94 -10.72
N ARG A 232 -11.14 55.24 -10.04
CA ARG A 232 -12.42 55.81 -9.61
C ARG A 232 -12.27 56.91 -8.57
N LEU A 233 -11.44 56.66 -7.55
CA LEU A 233 -11.22 57.58 -6.44
C LEU A 233 -10.39 58.80 -6.85
N SER A 234 -9.42 58.65 -7.75
CA SER A 234 -8.67 59.78 -8.35
C SER A 234 -9.46 60.59 -9.40
N GLY A 235 -10.64 60.12 -9.81
CA GLY A 235 -11.44 60.76 -10.87
C GLY A 235 -10.93 60.51 -12.29
N SER A 236 -9.96 59.62 -12.49
CA SER A 236 -9.34 59.31 -13.79
C SER A 236 -10.04 58.20 -14.59
N GLY A 237 -11.29 57.86 -14.24
CA GLY A 237 -12.11 56.83 -14.88
C GLY A 237 -12.59 55.80 -13.87
N GLY A 238 -12.59 54.51 -14.24
CA GLY A 238 -12.95 53.41 -13.35
C GLY A 238 -14.45 53.22 -13.12
N ASP A 239 -14.82 51.99 -12.78
CA ASP A 239 -16.22 51.61 -12.60
C ASP A 239 -16.81 52.19 -11.30
N PRO A 240 -18.08 52.64 -11.31
CA PRO A 240 -18.72 53.22 -10.13
C PRO A 240 -19.16 52.16 -9.10
N VAL A 241 -19.52 50.97 -9.57
CA VAL A 241 -20.10 49.88 -8.77
C VAL A 241 -19.39 48.58 -9.11
N VAL A 242 -18.82 47.91 -8.10
CA VAL A 242 -18.13 46.63 -8.23
C VAL A 242 -18.85 45.57 -7.41
N GLU A 243 -19.28 44.48 -8.05
CA GLU A 243 -19.83 43.31 -7.37
C GLU A 243 -18.71 42.27 -7.14
N LEU A 244 -18.50 41.89 -5.88
CA LEU A 244 -17.58 40.81 -5.52
C LEU A 244 -18.37 39.49 -5.38
N GLN A 245 -18.25 38.63 -6.40
CA GLN A 245 -18.81 37.28 -6.41
C GLN A 245 -17.74 36.23 -6.11
N THR A 246 -17.92 35.38 -5.10
CA THR A 246 -16.99 34.26 -4.80
C THR A 246 -17.55 32.91 -5.21
N ASN A 247 -16.95 32.29 -6.23
CA ASN A 247 -17.11 30.85 -6.48
C ASN A 247 -16.34 29.99 -5.45
N PHE A 248 -15.37 30.58 -4.74
CA PHE A 248 -14.52 29.93 -3.76
C PHE A 248 -14.44 30.81 -2.50
N GLY A 249 -14.80 30.25 -1.34
CA GLY A 249 -14.88 30.98 -0.09
C GLY A 249 -13.55 31.63 0.32
N GLY A 250 -13.61 32.87 0.84
CA GLY A 250 -12.47 33.59 1.42
C GLY A 250 -12.02 34.86 0.71
N GLY A 251 -12.51 35.16 -0.51
CA GLY A 251 -12.03 36.29 -1.32
C GLY A 251 -12.69 37.66 -1.08
N LYS A 252 -14.01 37.70 -0.83
CA LYS A 252 -14.84 38.94 -0.74
C LYS A 252 -14.32 39.92 0.30
N THR A 253 -14.48 39.58 1.58
CA THR A 253 -14.12 40.44 2.71
C THR A 253 -12.63 40.81 2.68
N HIS A 254 -11.75 39.91 2.22
CA HIS A 254 -10.32 40.20 2.07
C HIS A 254 -10.04 41.26 0.98
N SER A 255 -10.72 41.20 -0.17
CA SER A 255 -10.61 42.24 -1.21
C SER A 255 -11.17 43.59 -0.72
N MET A 256 -12.24 43.56 0.09
CA MET A 256 -12.80 44.76 0.71
C MET A 256 -11.86 45.35 1.77
N LEU A 257 -11.10 44.53 2.50
CA LEU A 257 -10.04 45.00 3.40
C LEU A 257 -8.88 45.65 2.64
N ALA A 258 -8.45 45.08 1.52
CA ALA A 258 -7.41 45.69 0.67
C ALA A 258 -7.84 47.08 0.18
N LEU A 259 -9.09 47.24 -0.26
CA LEU A 259 -9.68 48.53 -0.62
C LEU A 259 -9.79 49.49 0.58
N TYR A 260 -10.24 48.99 1.73
CA TYR A 260 -10.37 49.77 2.97
C TYR A 260 -9.02 50.34 3.43
N HIS A 261 -7.95 49.56 3.30
CA HIS A 261 -6.58 49.95 3.66
C HIS A 261 -5.93 50.85 2.61
N MET A 262 -6.16 50.59 1.31
CA MET A 262 -5.72 51.49 0.23
C MET A 262 -6.35 52.89 0.35
N ALA A 263 -7.63 52.97 0.73
CA ALA A 263 -8.31 54.22 1.04
C ALA A 263 -8.03 54.76 2.46
N GLY A 264 -7.06 54.17 3.18
CA GLY A 264 -6.65 54.57 4.52
C GLY A 264 -5.69 55.77 4.54
N GLY A 265 -5.19 56.09 5.73
CA GLY A 265 -4.22 57.17 5.94
C GLY A 265 -2.75 56.76 5.77
N THR A 266 -2.47 55.47 5.56
CA THR A 266 -1.09 54.96 5.40
C THR A 266 -0.57 55.29 4.00
N PRO A 267 0.66 55.83 3.86
CA PRO A 267 1.28 56.06 2.56
C PRO A 267 1.33 54.77 1.73
N ILE A 268 1.01 54.87 0.43
CA ILE A 268 1.03 53.73 -0.49
C ILE A 268 2.42 53.07 -0.55
N GLN A 269 3.48 53.86 -0.38
CA GLN A 269 4.88 53.39 -0.37
C GLN A 269 5.18 52.41 0.78
N ASP A 270 4.40 52.45 1.87
CA ASP A 270 4.53 51.54 3.01
C ASP A 270 3.70 50.25 2.82
N LEU A 271 2.92 50.15 1.74
CA LEU A 271 2.01 49.05 1.44
C LEU A 271 2.62 48.10 0.39
N SER A 272 3.48 47.20 0.88
CA SER A 272 4.24 46.22 0.08
C SER A 272 3.47 45.60 -1.10
N GLY A 273 3.89 45.94 -2.32
CA GLY A 273 3.37 45.41 -3.58
C GLY A 273 2.26 46.27 -4.20
N LEU A 274 1.53 47.05 -3.40
CA LEU A 274 0.54 48.00 -3.90
C LEU A 274 1.21 49.23 -4.51
N ASP A 275 2.32 49.68 -3.91
CA ASP A 275 3.25 50.67 -4.44
C ASP A 275 3.61 50.37 -5.90
N ARG A 276 4.18 49.18 -6.12
CA ARG A 276 4.62 48.73 -7.43
C ARG A 276 3.45 48.56 -8.40
N LEU A 277 2.33 48.01 -7.94
CA LEU A 277 1.14 47.81 -8.78
C LEU A 277 0.60 49.12 -9.35
N LEU A 278 0.55 50.18 -8.54
CA LEU A 278 0.05 51.49 -8.96
C LEU A 278 1.08 52.26 -9.78
N ASP A 279 2.37 52.19 -9.42
CA ASP A 279 3.47 52.79 -10.18
C ASP A 279 3.58 52.22 -11.60
N GLU A 280 3.47 50.89 -11.76
CA GLU A 280 3.46 50.22 -13.08
C GLU A 280 2.31 50.69 -13.99
N HIS A 281 1.24 51.26 -13.42
CA HIS A 281 0.08 51.80 -14.12
C HIS A 281 0.03 53.34 -14.15
N GLY A 282 1.00 54.03 -13.53
CA GLY A 282 1.03 55.49 -13.41
C GLY A 282 -0.15 56.07 -12.60
N LEU A 283 -0.65 55.32 -11.61
CA LEU A 283 -1.81 55.69 -10.80
C LEU A 283 -1.40 56.20 -9.42
N SER A 284 -2.23 57.07 -8.86
CA SER A 284 -2.11 57.53 -7.47
C SER A 284 -3.47 57.47 -6.77
N VAL A 285 -3.44 57.33 -5.44
CA VAL A 285 -4.62 57.34 -4.58
C VAL A 285 -4.67 58.69 -3.86
N PRO A 286 -5.77 59.45 -3.94
CA PRO A 286 -5.88 60.73 -3.25
C PRO A 286 -5.93 60.55 -1.73
N GLN A 287 -5.39 61.51 -0.99
CA GLN A 287 -5.53 61.56 0.46
C GLN A 287 -6.95 62.00 0.88
N GLY A 288 -7.36 61.63 2.09
CA GLY A 288 -8.62 62.07 2.67
C GLY A 288 -9.87 61.37 2.11
N ILE A 289 -9.73 60.16 1.57
CA ILE A 289 -10.88 59.37 1.12
C ILE A 289 -11.77 59.01 2.31
N THR A 290 -13.04 59.39 2.25
CA THR A 290 -14.01 59.03 3.28
C THR A 290 -14.47 57.59 3.09
N ARG A 291 -14.52 56.79 4.15
CA ARG A 291 -14.84 55.35 4.07
C ARG A 291 -16.09 55.02 4.87
N ALA A 292 -17.11 54.49 4.20
CA ALA A 292 -18.29 53.92 4.83
C ALA A 292 -18.29 52.40 4.70
N VAL A 293 -18.65 51.70 5.79
CA VAL A 293 -18.65 50.25 5.92
C VAL A 293 -19.99 49.82 6.52
N LEU A 294 -20.73 49.01 5.77
CA LEU A 294 -21.98 48.39 6.19
C LEU A 294 -21.82 46.88 6.12
N VAL A 295 -21.96 46.16 7.24
CA VAL A 295 -21.83 44.69 7.28
C VAL A 295 -23.15 44.09 7.74
N GLY A 296 -23.80 43.32 6.87
CA GLY A 296 -25.18 42.85 7.08
C GLY A 296 -25.38 41.86 8.22
N THR A 297 -24.28 41.38 8.82
CA THR A 297 -24.25 40.52 10.01
C THR A 297 -23.83 41.26 11.29
N SER A 298 -23.33 42.50 11.21
CA SER A 298 -22.86 43.25 12.39
C SER A 298 -23.95 44.07 13.07
N ARG A 299 -25.03 44.39 12.35
CA ARG A 299 -26.15 45.22 12.82
C ARG A 299 -27.48 44.56 12.45
N GLY A 300 -28.36 44.40 13.42
CA GLY A 300 -29.72 43.90 13.24
C GLY A 300 -30.68 45.00 12.75
N PRO A 301 -31.76 44.66 12.02
CA PRO A 301 -32.76 45.63 11.56
C PRO A 301 -33.56 46.38 12.66
N GLN A 302 -33.46 45.94 13.91
CA GLN A 302 -34.06 46.62 15.07
C GLN A 302 -33.09 47.60 15.75
N ASP A 303 -31.79 47.55 15.43
CA ASP A 303 -30.76 48.28 16.16
C ASP A 303 -30.79 49.77 15.80
N VAL A 304 -30.96 50.62 16.82
CA VAL A 304 -30.91 52.08 16.69
C VAL A 304 -29.62 52.58 17.33
N LEU A 305 -28.71 53.11 16.50
CA LEU A 305 -27.45 53.69 16.99
C LEU A 305 -27.75 55.06 17.61
N ASN A 306 -27.22 55.28 18.82
CA ASN A 306 -27.29 56.58 19.49
C ASN A 306 -25.97 57.31 19.23
N ALA A 307 -25.99 58.27 18.31
CA ALA A 307 -24.84 59.05 17.89
C ALA A 307 -24.69 60.35 18.72
N GLU A 308 -23.58 61.05 18.53
CA GLU A 308 -23.29 62.29 19.24
C GLU A 308 -24.38 63.36 19.05
N GLY A 309 -24.65 64.12 20.11
CA GLY A 309 -25.78 65.06 20.16
C GLY A 309 -27.15 64.40 20.31
N GLY A 310 -27.23 63.11 20.63
CA GLY A 310 -28.49 62.40 20.88
C GLY A 310 -29.27 62.00 19.61
N ARG A 311 -28.61 62.07 18.44
CA ARG A 311 -29.19 61.63 17.17
C ARG A 311 -29.40 60.10 17.19
N LYS A 312 -30.55 59.66 16.68
CA LYS A 312 -30.91 58.24 16.56
C LYS A 312 -30.88 57.83 15.11
N ILE A 313 -29.96 56.93 14.75
CA ILE A 313 -29.78 56.39 13.41
C ILE A 313 -30.44 55.02 13.36
N ARG A 314 -31.51 54.85 12.57
CA ARG A 314 -32.33 53.63 12.49
C ARG A 314 -32.05 52.77 11.28
N THR A 315 -31.54 53.36 10.21
CA THR A 315 -31.50 52.77 8.87
C THR A 315 -30.07 52.62 8.34
N THR A 316 -29.90 51.82 7.29
CA THR A 316 -28.62 51.62 6.59
C THR A 316 -28.18 52.86 5.81
N TRP A 317 -29.12 53.64 5.26
CA TRP A 317 -28.83 54.94 4.64
C TRP A 317 -28.48 56.01 5.67
N GLY A 318 -29.16 56.01 6.83
CA GLY A 318 -28.79 56.81 8.00
C GLY A 318 -27.34 56.59 8.43
N ASP A 319 -26.95 55.32 8.54
CA ASP A 319 -25.59 54.88 8.89
C ASP A 319 -24.57 55.33 7.84
N LEU A 320 -24.87 55.10 6.55
CA LEU A 320 -24.04 55.52 5.43
C LEU A 320 -23.73 57.02 5.46
N ALA A 321 -24.74 57.87 5.62
CA ALA A 321 -24.50 59.31 5.65
C ALA A 321 -23.70 59.73 6.89
N TRP A 322 -24.01 59.16 8.07
CA TRP A 322 -23.26 59.44 9.29
C TRP A 322 -21.78 59.07 9.15
N GLN A 323 -21.46 57.93 8.54
CA GLN A 323 -20.06 57.53 8.30
C GLN A 323 -19.36 58.41 7.24
N LEU A 324 -20.08 58.99 6.28
CA LEU A 324 -19.52 59.85 5.24
C LEU A 324 -19.36 61.33 5.61
N GLY A 325 -20.13 61.86 6.56
CA GLY A 325 -20.06 63.28 6.91
C GLY A 325 -20.66 63.64 8.27
N GLY A 326 -20.76 62.68 9.18
CA GLY A 326 -21.25 62.86 10.54
C GLY A 326 -22.63 63.50 10.59
N ALA A 327 -22.78 64.47 11.49
CA ALA A 327 -24.03 65.19 11.72
C ALA A 327 -24.54 65.92 10.47
N GLU A 328 -23.67 66.61 9.71
CA GLU A 328 -24.12 67.39 8.55
C GLU A 328 -24.67 66.51 7.42
N ALA A 329 -24.10 65.33 7.20
CA ALA A 329 -24.60 64.38 6.22
C ALA A 329 -25.88 63.66 6.70
N PHE A 330 -25.93 63.27 7.98
CA PHE A 330 -27.13 62.65 8.55
C PHE A 330 -28.33 63.61 8.55
N ASP A 331 -28.13 64.88 8.89
CA ASP A 331 -29.21 65.87 8.94
C ASP A 331 -29.86 66.11 7.56
N MET A 332 -29.15 65.84 6.45
CA MET A 332 -29.74 65.84 5.09
C MET A 332 -30.75 64.71 4.84
N ILE A 333 -30.70 63.61 5.60
CA ILE A 333 -31.56 62.42 5.43
C ILE A 333 -32.31 62.03 6.71
N ALA A 334 -32.31 62.89 7.73
CA ALA A 334 -32.86 62.57 9.05
C ALA A 334 -34.35 62.22 9.01
N GLU A 335 -35.13 62.82 8.10
CA GLU A 335 -36.54 62.48 7.87
C GLU A 335 -36.70 61.11 7.20
N ASN A 336 -35.84 60.77 6.23
CA ASN A 336 -35.81 59.44 5.59
C ASN A 336 -35.43 58.34 6.60
N ASP A 337 -34.45 58.58 7.48
CA ASP A 337 -34.10 57.66 8.56
C ASP A 337 -35.24 57.51 9.58
N ALA A 338 -35.83 58.62 10.03
CA ALA A 338 -36.89 58.60 11.03
C ALA A 338 -38.16 57.86 10.58
N ASN A 339 -38.50 57.97 9.29
CA ASN A 339 -39.68 57.34 8.70
C ASN A 339 -39.43 55.92 8.15
N GLY A 340 -38.18 55.46 8.07
CA GLY A 340 -37.84 54.17 7.44
C GLY A 340 -38.10 54.13 5.92
N ILE A 341 -38.10 55.29 5.25
CA ILE A 341 -38.36 55.44 3.81
C ILE A 341 -37.07 55.86 3.10
N ALA A 342 -36.64 55.08 2.11
CA ALA A 342 -35.39 55.29 1.40
C ALA A 342 -35.28 56.69 0.74
N PRO A 343 -34.10 57.34 0.80
CA PRO A 343 -33.84 58.58 0.08
C PRO A 343 -33.68 58.33 -1.43
N GLY A 344 -34.12 59.28 -2.25
CA GLY A 344 -33.94 59.25 -3.70
C GLY A 344 -32.51 59.55 -4.14
N SER A 345 -32.15 59.12 -5.36
CA SER A 345 -30.78 59.21 -5.90
C SER A 345 -30.19 60.62 -5.91
N ASN A 346 -30.98 61.65 -6.23
CA ASN A 346 -30.54 63.07 -6.20
C ASN A 346 -30.01 63.52 -4.81
N LEU A 347 -30.59 63.02 -3.72
CA LEU A 347 -30.19 63.40 -2.36
C LEU A 347 -28.89 62.70 -1.95
N LEU A 348 -28.76 61.42 -2.31
CA LEU A 348 -27.52 60.66 -2.14
C LEU A 348 -26.37 61.25 -2.98
N GLU A 349 -26.65 61.66 -4.22
CA GLU A 349 -25.68 62.35 -5.08
C GLU A 349 -25.21 63.69 -4.46
N ALA A 350 -26.11 64.45 -3.84
CA ALA A 350 -25.73 65.68 -3.13
C ALA A 350 -24.77 65.42 -1.95
N ILE A 351 -24.99 64.32 -1.21
CA ILE A 351 -24.07 63.87 -0.15
C ILE A 351 -22.72 63.45 -0.76
N PHE A 352 -22.72 62.58 -1.77
CA PHE A 352 -21.49 62.08 -2.39
C PHE A 352 -20.65 63.19 -3.02
N ARG A 353 -21.27 64.14 -3.73
CA ARG A 353 -20.57 65.33 -4.26
C ARG A 353 -19.93 66.20 -3.17
N LYS A 354 -20.47 66.22 -1.94
CA LYS A 354 -19.95 67.01 -0.82
C LYS A 354 -18.79 66.33 -0.09
N TYR A 355 -18.78 64.99 -0.01
CA TYR A 355 -17.79 64.21 0.75
C TYR A 355 -16.89 63.29 -0.11
N ALA A 356 -16.89 63.49 -1.43
CA ALA A 356 -15.97 62.83 -2.35
C ALA A 356 -14.51 63.33 -2.19
N PRO A 357 -13.50 62.46 -2.42
CA PRO A 357 -13.62 61.07 -2.83
C PRO A 357 -14.08 60.17 -1.68
N CYS A 358 -14.93 59.19 -1.98
CA CYS A 358 -15.42 58.27 -0.95
C CYS A 358 -15.59 56.81 -1.44
N LEU A 359 -15.33 55.89 -0.51
CA LEU A 359 -15.40 54.45 -0.69
C LEU A 359 -16.54 53.90 0.20
N ILE A 360 -17.49 53.22 -0.42
CA ILE A 360 -18.63 52.57 0.24
C ILE A 360 -18.46 51.06 0.11
N LEU A 361 -18.34 50.37 1.25
CA LEU A 361 -18.15 48.93 1.33
C LEU A 361 -19.37 48.28 1.98
N ILE A 362 -20.05 47.37 1.27
CA ILE A 362 -21.23 46.66 1.81
C ILE A 362 -20.99 45.14 1.78
N ASP A 363 -20.73 44.54 2.94
CA ASP A 363 -20.47 43.09 3.08
C ASP A 363 -21.72 42.35 3.57
N GLU A 364 -21.97 41.16 3.03
CA GLU A 364 -23.12 40.29 3.39
C GLU A 364 -24.50 40.99 3.34
N TRP A 365 -24.74 41.82 2.32
CA TRP A 365 -26.00 42.61 2.21
C TRP A 365 -27.27 41.73 2.22
N VAL A 366 -27.20 40.55 1.59
CA VAL A 366 -28.30 39.57 1.57
C VAL A 366 -28.65 39.06 2.97
N ALA A 367 -27.65 38.92 3.86
CA ALA A 367 -27.88 38.48 5.24
C ALA A 367 -28.71 39.49 6.05
N TYR A 368 -28.58 40.79 5.75
CA TYR A 368 -29.42 41.85 6.30
C TYR A 368 -30.83 41.83 5.71
N LEU A 369 -30.95 41.85 4.37
CA LEU A 369 -32.25 41.90 3.69
C LEU A 369 -33.14 40.69 4.00
N ARG A 370 -32.56 39.51 4.23
CA ARG A 370 -33.31 38.33 4.66
C ARG A 370 -34.04 38.53 5.99
N GLN A 371 -33.47 39.31 6.92
CA GLN A 371 -34.05 39.52 8.25
C GLN A 371 -35.28 40.44 8.25
N ILE A 372 -35.45 41.25 7.19
CA ILE A 372 -36.60 42.17 7.02
C ILE A 372 -37.65 41.62 6.04
N TYR A 373 -37.42 40.45 5.43
CA TYR A 373 -38.35 39.85 4.48
C TYR A 373 -39.66 39.42 5.18
N ARG A 374 -40.80 39.97 4.73
CA ARG A 374 -42.13 39.80 5.35
C ARG A 374 -42.19 40.23 6.83
N VAL A 375 -41.34 41.17 7.26
CA VAL A 375 -41.39 41.78 8.59
C VAL A 375 -41.74 43.26 8.48
N GLU A 376 -42.77 43.70 9.21
CA GLU A 376 -43.25 45.08 9.22
C GLU A 376 -42.93 45.79 10.55
N GLY A 377 -43.03 47.13 10.57
CA GLY A 377 -42.86 47.94 11.78
C GLY A 377 -41.41 48.09 12.29
N LEU A 378 -40.42 47.64 11.51
CA LEU A 378 -39.00 47.76 11.88
C LEU A 378 -38.46 49.19 11.69
N PRO A 379 -37.59 49.69 12.61
CA PRO A 379 -36.91 50.98 12.45
C PRO A 379 -36.11 51.10 11.13
N SER A 380 -35.60 49.98 10.60
CA SER A 380 -34.84 49.90 9.35
C SER A 380 -35.63 50.20 8.07
N GLY A 381 -36.94 50.43 8.16
CA GLY A 381 -37.84 50.40 7.00
C GLY A 381 -38.15 48.99 6.51
N SER A 382 -39.02 48.91 5.50
CA SER A 382 -39.47 47.63 4.91
C SER A 382 -38.43 47.01 3.96
N PHE A 383 -38.67 45.76 3.57
CA PHE A 383 -37.90 45.07 2.52
C PHE A 383 -37.87 45.87 1.21
N ASP A 384 -39.03 46.33 0.74
CA ASP A 384 -39.14 47.13 -0.49
C ASP A 384 -38.46 48.50 -0.36
N SER A 385 -38.54 49.16 0.80
CA SER A 385 -37.80 50.40 1.04
C SER A 385 -36.29 50.17 0.95
N ASN A 386 -35.77 49.08 1.52
CA ASN A 386 -34.35 48.75 1.41
C ASN A 386 -33.94 48.41 -0.03
N LEU A 387 -34.80 47.77 -0.84
CA LEU A 387 -34.55 47.57 -2.27
C LEU A 387 -34.59 48.89 -3.08
N SER A 388 -35.50 49.80 -2.75
CA SER A 388 -35.52 51.16 -3.34
C SER A 388 -34.26 51.96 -2.98
N PHE A 389 -33.71 51.77 -1.78
CA PHE A 389 -32.42 52.32 -1.40
C PHE A 389 -31.27 51.75 -2.25
N VAL A 390 -31.22 50.42 -2.50
CA VAL A 390 -30.19 49.83 -3.38
C VAL A 390 -30.20 50.50 -4.75
N GLN A 391 -31.37 50.63 -5.36
CA GLN A 391 -31.51 51.27 -6.68
C GLN A 391 -31.01 52.71 -6.65
N SER A 392 -31.55 53.52 -5.73
CA SER A 392 -31.18 54.93 -5.55
C SER A 392 -29.68 55.12 -5.27
N LEU A 393 -29.07 54.22 -4.49
CA LEU A 393 -27.65 54.21 -4.19
C LEU A 393 -26.81 53.94 -5.44
N THR A 394 -27.11 52.88 -6.19
CA THR A 394 -26.35 52.53 -7.41
C THR A 394 -26.44 53.62 -8.49
N GLU A 395 -27.59 54.28 -8.63
CA GLU A 395 -27.76 55.43 -9.53
C GLU A 395 -26.94 56.65 -9.08
N ALA A 396 -27.02 57.02 -7.79
CA ALA A 396 -26.31 58.16 -7.24
C ALA A 396 -24.78 57.98 -7.30
N VAL A 397 -24.27 56.78 -7.00
CA VAL A 397 -22.85 56.44 -7.11
C VAL A 397 -22.37 56.51 -8.56
N LYS A 398 -23.18 56.05 -9.52
CA LYS A 398 -22.89 56.17 -10.96
C LYS A 398 -22.77 57.64 -11.38
N ALA A 399 -23.68 58.50 -10.91
CA ALA A 399 -23.69 59.94 -11.18
C ALA A 399 -22.60 60.76 -10.48
N SER A 400 -21.94 60.20 -9.44
CA SER A 400 -20.98 60.92 -8.58
C SER A 400 -19.52 60.51 -8.85
N PRO A 401 -18.71 61.32 -9.58
CA PRO A 401 -17.27 61.09 -9.72
C PRO A 401 -16.57 61.02 -8.35
N GLY A 402 -15.46 60.27 -8.25
CA GLY A 402 -14.74 60.09 -6.98
C GLY A 402 -15.46 59.19 -5.96
N THR A 403 -16.65 58.67 -6.28
CA THR A 403 -17.42 57.76 -5.41
C THR A 403 -17.36 56.33 -5.95
N LEU A 404 -17.03 55.37 -5.09
CA LEU A 404 -16.98 53.94 -5.42
C LEU A 404 -17.84 53.13 -4.44
N LEU A 405 -18.73 52.30 -4.97
CA LEU A 405 -19.47 51.28 -4.23
C LEU A 405 -18.90 49.89 -4.53
N VAL A 406 -18.53 49.15 -3.48
CA VAL A 406 -18.17 47.74 -3.58
C VAL A 406 -19.08 46.92 -2.67
N ALA A 407 -19.81 45.96 -3.26
CA ALA A 407 -20.74 45.12 -2.54
C ALA A 407 -20.39 43.63 -2.69
N SER A 408 -20.56 42.87 -1.62
CA SER A 408 -20.33 41.43 -1.57
C SER A 408 -21.67 40.70 -1.67
N LEU A 409 -21.83 39.86 -2.71
CA LEU A 409 -23.03 39.04 -2.92
C LEU A 409 -22.68 37.53 -2.91
N PRO A 410 -23.59 36.66 -2.43
CA PRO A 410 -23.50 35.20 -2.62
C PRO A 410 -23.51 34.80 -4.10
N ALA A 411 -22.67 33.83 -4.47
CA ALA A 411 -22.58 33.40 -5.86
C ALA A 411 -23.79 32.54 -6.25
N SER A 412 -24.18 31.61 -5.38
CA SER A 412 -25.25 30.62 -5.60
C SER A 412 -26.40 30.74 -4.60
N GLN A 413 -27.57 30.23 -4.95
CA GLN A 413 -28.73 30.17 -4.03
C GLN A 413 -28.52 29.21 -2.84
N ILE A 414 -27.53 28.31 -2.90
CA ILE A 414 -27.23 27.33 -1.84
C ILE A 414 -26.67 28.03 -0.59
N GLU A 415 -25.88 29.10 -0.79
CA GLU A 415 -25.33 29.92 0.28
C GLU A 415 -26.42 30.76 0.99
N VAL A 416 -27.61 30.88 0.38
CA VAL A 416 -28.62 31.86 0.77
C VAL A 416 -29.82 31.19 1.42
N GLY A 417 -29.65 30.79 2.68
CA GLY A 417 -30.65 30.03 3.42
C GLY A 417 -32.00 30.75 3.56
N GLY A 418 -33.07 30.10 3.11
CA GLY A 418 -34.47 30.52 3.26
C GLY A 418 -35.04 31.35 2.10
N GLU A 419 -36.37 31.31 1.94
CA GLU A 419 -37.13 31.98 0.87
C GLU A 419 -36.79 33.48 0.74
N GLY A 420 -36.80 34.21 1.85
CA GLY A 420 -36.48 35.65 1.87
C GLY A 420 -35.04 35.98 1.49
N GLY A 421 -34.12 35.02 1.65
CA GLY A 421 -32.75 35.16 1.17
C GLY A 421 -32.67 35.00 -0.35
N GLN A 422 -33.36 34.00 -0.91
CA GLN A 422 -33.42 33.77 -2.36
C GLN A 422 -34.02 34.96 -3.11
N GLU A 423 -35.12 35.53 -2.59
CA GLU A 423 -35.74 36.74 -3.15
C GLU A 423 -34.81 37.95 -3.06
N ALA A 424 -34.15 38.16 -1.91
CA ALA A 424 -33.18 39.24 -1.75
C ALA A 424 -32.01 39.15 -2.75
N LEU A 425 -31.44 37.95 -2.96
CA LEU A 425 -30.38 37.74 -3.94
C LEU A 425 -30.87 38.04 -5.37
N ALA A 426 -32.07 37.55 -5.74
CA ALA A 426 -32.63 37.75 -7.06
C ALA A 426 -32.84 39.24 -7.38
N ARG A 427 -33.37 40.01 -6.42
CA ARG A 427 -33.60 41.47 -6.56
C ARG A 427 -32.31 42.27 -6.60
N LEU A 428 -31.31 41.93 -5.77
CA LEU A 428 -30.00 42.57 -5.81
C LEU A 428 -29.31 42.31 -7.15
N LYS A 429 -29.24 41.05 -7.63
CA LYS A 429 -28.65 40.73 -8.94
C LYS A 429 -29.33 41.48 -10.09
N GLN A 430 -30.65 41.66 -10.05
CA GLN A 430 -31.38 42.45 -11.08
C GLN A 430 -30.99 43.94 -11.09
N THR A 431 -30.54 44.49 -9.95
CA THR A 431 -30.11 45.88 -9.84
C THR A 431 -28.64 46.04 -10.23
N PHE A 432 -27.75 45.17 -9.73
CA PHE A 432 -26.31 45.23 -9.99
C PHE A 432 -25.93 44.89 -11.45
N SER A 433 -26.59 43.91 -12.08
CA SER A 433 -26.35 43.49 -13.48
C SER A 433 -26.54 44.57 -14.56
N ARG A 434 -27.05 45.75 -14.19
CA ARG A 434 -27.20 46.91 -15.08
C ARG A 434 -26.01 47.87 -15.05
N VAL A 435 -25.07 47.68 -14.12
CA VAL A 435 -24.03 48.67 -13.77
C VAL A 435 -22.65 48.03 -13.51
N GLU A 436 -22.55 46.69 -13.46
CA GLU A 436 -21.39 45.96 -12.97
C GLU A 436 -20.20 45.85 -13.95
N SER A 437 -19.00 45.73 -13.38
CA SER A 437 -17.89 44.97 -13.96
C SER A 437 -17.63 43.72 -13.12
N SER A 438 -17.40 42.58 -13.78
CA SER A 438 -17.31 41.27 -13.12
C SER A 438 -15.92 41.01 -12.54
N TRP A 439 -15.84 40.85 -11.23
CA TRP A 439 -14.62 40.40 -10.54
C TRP A 439 -14.30 38.93 -10.83
N ARG A 440 -13.04 38.63 -11.13
CA ARG A 440 -12.55 37.25 -11.30
C ARG A 440 -11.96 36.69 -9.99
N PRO A 441 -12.39 35.50 -9.54
CA PRO A 441 -11.72 34.78 -8.46
C PRO A 441 -10.26 34.45 -8.80
N ALA A 442 -9.45 34.27 -7.76
CA ALA A 442 -8.08 33.80 -7.89
C ALA A 442 -8.01 32.41 -8.56
N SER A 443 -6.99 32.18 -9.37
CA SER A 443 -6.68 30.89 -9.98
C SER A 443 -6.05 29.91 -8.97
N GLN A 444 -6.01 28.63 -9.34
CA GLN A 444 -5.38 27.58 -8.51
C GLN A 444 -3.88 27.82 -8.32
N GLU A 445 -3.16 28.35 -9.31
CA GLU A 445 -1.72 28.66 -9.17
C GLU A 445 -1.46 29.84 -8.23
N GLU A 446 -2.29 30.88 -8.29
CA GLU A 446 -2.20 32.02 -7.35
C GLU A 446 -2.55 31.59 -5.93
N SER A 447 -3.38 30.56 -5.78
CA SER A 447 -3.72 29.98 -4.47
C SER A 447 -2.50 29.38 -3.76
N TYR A 448 -1.49 28.89 -4.50
CA TYR A 448 -0.23 28.45 -3.90
C TYR A 448 0.51 29.60 -3.20
N GLU A 449 0.65 30.76 -3.87
CA GLU A 449 1.32 31.95 -3.31
C GLU A 449 0.52 32.56 -2.14
N ILE A 450 -0.81 32.58 -2.22
CA ILE A 450 -1.69 33.00 -1.11
C ILE A 450 -1.39 32.16 0.14
N VAL A 451 -1.37 30.83 0.01
CA VAL A 451 -1.11 29.92 1.13
C VAL A 451 0.33 30.05 1.61
N ARG A 452 1.30 30.14 0.70
CA ARG A 452 2.72 30.31 1.02
C ARG A 452 2.98 31.57 1.83
N ARG A 453 2.52 32.75 1.39
CA ARG A 453 2.69 34.03 2.11
C ARG A 453 2.02 34.04 3.48
N ARG A 454 0.90 33.32 3.61
CA ARG A 454 0.14 33.27 4.87
C ARG A 454 0.73 32.31 5.90
N LEU A 455 1.47 31.29 5.48
CA LEU A 455 2.09 30.31 6.38
C LEU A 455 3.60 30.54 6.62
N PHE A 456 4.29 31.21 5.69
CA PHE A 456 5.74 31.45 5.74
C PHE A 456 6.11 32.93 5.66
N LYS A 457 7.20 33.28 6.34
CA LYS A 457 7.87 34.58 6.19
C LYS A 457 8.50 34.70 4.80
N GLU A 458 8.96 35.90 4.45
CA GLU A 458 9.82 36.08 3.28
C GLU A 458 11.15 35.33 3.44
N ILE A 459 11.70 34.89 2.31
CA ILE A 459 12.98 34.18 2.29
C ILE A 459 14.09 35.22 2.45
N PRO A 460 15.01 35.09 3.43
CA PRO A 460 16.14 36.00 3.58
C PRO A 460 16.97 36.11 2.30
N GLY A 461 17.48 37.31 2.01
CA GLY A 461 18.17 37.63 0.76
C GLY A 461 19.38 36.71 0.45
N ASP A 462 20.09 36.30 1.51
CA ASP A 462 21.20 35.36 1.45
C ASP A 462 20.77 33.93 1.11
N LYS A 463 19.51 33.55 1.34
CA LYS A 463 19.01 32.17 1.20
C LYS A 463 18.31 31.86 -0.13
N PHE A 464 18.03 32.84 -0.97
CA PHE A 464 17.44 32.61 -2.31
C PHE A 464 18.22 31.59 -3.14
N HIS A 465 19.56 31.61 -3.08
CA HIS A 465 20.38 30.68 -3.85
C HIS A 465 20.21 29.20 -3.42
N HIS A 466 19.86 28.92 -2.16
CA HIS A 466 19.55 27.57 -1.69
C HIS A 466 18.21 27.07 -2.22
N ARG A 467 17.19 27.94 -2.24
CA ARG A 467 15.91 27.68 -2.93
C ARG A 467 16.17 27.36 -4.40
N ASP A 468 16.88 28.22 -5.11
CA ASP A 468 17.08 28.09 -6.56
C ASP A 468 17.89 26.85 -6.92
N ASN A 469 18.88 26.47 -6.11
CA ASN A 469 19.58 25.20 -6.26
C ASN A 469 18.63 24.00 -6.04
N THR A 470 17.78 24.03 -5.02
CA THR A 470 16.77 22.99 -4.76
C THR A 470 15.83 22.83 -5.97
N LEU A 471 15.25 23.92 -6.46
CA LEU A 471 14.39 23.94 -7.65
C LEU A 471 15.11 23.40 -8.90
N LYS A 472 16.39 23.74 -9.07
CA LYS A 472 17.24 23.23 -10.16
C LYS A 472 17.48 21.72 -10.05
N GLN A 473 17.70 21.18 -8.86
CA GLN A 473 17.89 19.74 -8.67
C GLN A 473 16.57 18.96 -8.87
N PHE A 474 15.41 19.51 -8.51
CA PHE A 474 14.10 18.92 -8.86
C PHE A 474 13.85 18.91 -10.38
N ALA A 475 14.06 20.04 -11.07
CA ALA A 475 13.94 20.09 -12.53
C ALA A 475 14.91 19.12 -13.24
N LYS A 476 16.11 18.91 -12.66
CA LYS A 476 17.06 17.89 -13.12
C LYS A 476 16.54 16.46 -12.89
N LEU A 477 16.06 16.14 -11.68
CA LEU A 477 15.49 14.84 -11.30
C LEU A 477 14.39 14.40 -12.28
N TYR A 478 13.43 15.29 -12.56
CA TYR A 478 12.30 14.99 -13.46
C TYR A 478 12.74 14.81 -14.91
N ARG A 479 13.75 15.55 -15.38
CA ARG A 479 14.30 15.41 -16.73
C ARG A 479 15.11 14.12 -16.91
N GLU A 480 15.89 13.73 -15.92
CA GLU A 480 16.73 12.51 -15.98
C GLU A 480 15.92 11.22 -15.82
N ASN A 481 14.72 11.28 -15.21
CA ASN A 481 13.88 10.12 -14.92
C ASN A 481 12.46 10.28 -15.52
N ALA A 482 12.35 10.84 -16.73
CA ALA A 482 11.07 11.23 -17.34
C ALA A 482 10.03 10.09 -17.52
N ASN A 483 10.46 8.84 -17.45
CA ASN A 483 9.56 7.68 -17.48
C ASN A 483 8.89 7.41 -16.12
N ASP A 484 9.52 7.81 -15.01
CA ASP A 484 9.11 7.52 -13.62
C ASP A 484 8.22 8.61 -13.01
N PHE A 485 8.02 9.73 -13.71
CA PHE A 485 7.22 10.89 -13.29
C PHE A 485 6.13 11.25 -14.30
N PRO A 486 5.08 12.00 -13.92
CA PRO A 486 4.00 12.39 -14.82
C PRO A 486 4.47 13.30 -15.96
N GLN A 487 3.76 13.27 -17.09
CA GLN A 487 4.05 14.14 -18.23
C GLN A 487 3.90 15.62 -17.84
N GLY A 488 4.75 16.48 -18.41
CA GLY A 488 4.80 17.91 -18.10
C GLY A 488 5.66 18.31 -16.88
N CYS A 489 6.02 17.37 -16.00
CA CYS A 489 6.82 17.70 -14.80
C CYS A 489 8.26 18.15 -15.09
N ALA A 490 8.80 17.80 -16.26
CA ALA A 490 10.15 18.20 -16.70
C ALA A 490 10.20 19.57 -17.41
N ASP A 491 9.04 20.20 -17.64
CA ASP A 491 8.89 21.43 -18.41
C ASP A 491 9.11 22.68 -17.55
N GLU A 492 9.45 23.80 -18.19
CA GLU A 492 9.74 25.06 -17.48
C GLU A 492 8.51 25.61 -16.73
N ASP A 493 7.29 25.33 -17.19
CA ASP A 493 6.08 25.74 -16.49
C ASP A 493 5.87 24.98 -15.17
N TYR A 494 6.25 23.70 -15.10
CA TYR A 494 6.26 22.98 -13.81
C TYR A 494 7.38 23.48 -12.89
N ARG A 495 8.54 23.88 -13.46
CA ARG A 495 9.60 24.56 -12.70
C ARG A 495 9.12 25.89 -12.10
N ARG A 496 8.32 26.68 -12.84
CA ARG A 496 7.67 27.90 -12.32
C ARG A 496 6.67 27.60 -11.21
N LYS A 497 5.91 26.51 -11.30
CA LYS A 497 5.02 26.05 -10.20
C LYS A 497 5.82 25.69 -8.94
N LEU A 498 6.93 24.97 -9.07
CA LEU A 498 7.82 24.68 -7.94
C LEU A 498 8.33 25.97 -7.27
N GLU A 499 8.69 26.99 -8.06
CA GLU A 499 9.16 28.28 -7.52
C GLU A 499 8.07 29.03 -6.74
N LYS A 500 6.85 29.14 -7.28
CA LYS A 500 5.69 29.77 -6.62
C LYS A 500 5.27 29.05 -5.33
N ALA A 501 5.36 27.73 -5.31
CA ALA A 501 4.89 26.91 -4.19
C ALA A 501 5.92 26.74 -3.06
N TYR A 502 7.22 26.94 -3.32
CA TYR A 502 8.30 26.69 -2.35
C TYR A 502 8.06 27.38 -1.00
N PRO A 503 8.13 26.67 0.15
CA PRO A 503 8.75 25.35 0.35
C PRO A 503 7.84 24.14 0.11
N ILE A 504 6.58 24.35 -0.25
CA ILE A 504 5.60 23.28 -0.47
C ILE A 504 5.71 22.77 -1.91
N HIS A 505 5.60 21.46 -2.10
CA HIS A 505 5.61 20.86 -3.43
C HIS A 505 4.22 20.99 -4.10
N PRO A 506 4.13 21.38 -5.39
CA PRO A 506 2.85 21.58 -6.07
C PRO A 506 1.88 20.40 -6.00
N GLU A 507 2.38 19.16 -6.01
CA GLU A 507 1.55 17.95 -5.90
C GLU A 507 0.73 17.92 -4.61
N LEU A 508 1.26 18.42 -3.49
CA LEU A 508 0.51 18.52 -2.24
C LEU A 508 -0.63 19.54 -2.34
N PHE A 509 -0.39 20.69 -2.97
CA PHE A 509 -1.46 21.65 -3.21
C PHE A 509 -2.51 21.10 -4.18
N ASP A 510 -2.11 20.43 -5.25
CA ASP A 510 -3.05 19.89 -6.23
C ASP A 510 -3.95 18.81 -5.62
N GLN A 511 -3.41 17.92 -4.77
CA GLN A 511 -4.22 16.99 -3.98
C GLN A 511 -5.17 17.72 -3.03
N LEU A 512 -4.73 18.76 -2.31
CA LEU A 512 -5.58 19.48 -1.36
C LEU A 512 -6.69 20.32 -2.05
N TYR A 513 -6.41 20.93 -3.21
CA TYR A 513 -7.39 21.75 -3.93
C TYR A 513 -8.37 20.94 -4.79
N THR A 514 -7.93 19.81 -5.36
CA THR A 514 -8.77 18.97 -6.23
C THR A 514 -9.43 17.83 -5.45
N THR A 515 -8.63 16.94 -4.85
CA THR A 515 -9.09 15.75 -4.12
C THR A 515 -9.82 16.14 -2.83
N TRP A 516 -9.15 16.84 -1.90
CA TRP A 516 -9.77 17.26 -0.64
C TRP A 516 -10.80 18.36 -0.86
N GLY A 517 -10.56 19.28 -1.80
CA GLY A 517 -11.49 20.33 -2.21
C GLY A 517 -12.80 19.85 -2.86
N SER A 518 -12.99 18.54 -3.05
CA SER A 518 -14.28 17.94 -3.42
C SER A 518 -15.16 17.57 -2.22
N LEU A 519 -14.61 17.51 -0.99
CA LEU A 519 -15.38 17.23 0.22
C LEU A 519 -16.19 18.47 0.65
N GLU A 520 -17.50 18.31 0.86
CA GLU A 520 -18.41 19.42 1.22
C GLU A 520 -17.97 20.20 2.47
N LYS A 521 -17.42 19.50 3.47
CA LYS A 521 -16.92 20.10 4.71
C LYS A 521 -15.56 20.81 4.54
N PHE A 522 -14.80 20.47 3.50
CA PHE A 522 -13.45 20.99 3.28
C PHE A 522 -13.51 22.32 2.52
N GLN A 523 -13.55 23.42 3.28
CA GLN A 523 -13.60 24.80 2.76
C GLN A 523 -12.31 25.18 2.02
N ARG A 524 -12.07 24.62 0.82
CA ARG A 524 -10.84 24.69 -0.03
C ARG A 524 -9.69 25.51 0.58
N THR A 525 -9.68 26.82 0.41
CA THR A 525 -8.59 27.70 0.90
C THR A 525 -8.39 27.68 2.41
N ARG A 526 -9.46 27.72 3.21
CA ARG A 526 -9.38 27.69 4.69
C ARG A 526 -9.04 26.29 5.21
N GLY A 527 -9.54 25.24 4.55
CA GLY A 527 -9.18 23.85 4.85
C GLY A 527 -7.71 23.57 4.59
N VAL A 528 -7.21 23.97 3.41
CA VAL A 528 -5.78 23.93 3.05
C VAL A 528 -4.95 24.66 4.10
N LEU A 529 -5.25 25.93 4.38
CA LEU A 529 -4.50 26.74 5.34
C LEU A 529 -4.45 26.10 6.74
N ARG A 530 -5.59 25.59 7.22
CA ARG A 530 -5.71 24.99 8.56
C ARG A 530 -4.93 23.67 8.66
N LEU A 531 -5.10 22.76 7.71
CA LEU A 531 -4.38 21.48 7.68
C LEU A 531 -2.87 21.68 7.49
N MET A 532 -2.48 22.57 6.57
CA MET A 532 -1.07 22.89 6.34
C MET A 532 -0.43 23.58 7.54
N ALA A 533 -1.14 24.45 8.28
CA ALA A 533 -0.60 25.03 9.51
C ALA A 533 -0.23 23.94 10.55
N GLN A 534 -1.11 22.95 10.79
CA GLN A 534 -0.79 21.83 11.69
C GLN A 534 0.36 20.96 11.15
N ALA A 535 0.35 20.64 9.85
CA ALA A 535 1.40 19.82 9.24
C ALA A 535 2.77 20.52 9.26
N ILE A 536 2.83 21.82 8.94
CA ILE A 536 4.07 22.63 8.98
C ILE A 536 4.57 22.76 10.41
N HIS A 537 3.68 22.99 11.39
CA HIS A 537 4.06 23.05 12.81
C HIS A 537 4.76 21.75 13.26
N GLU A 538 4.15 20.60 12.97
CA GLU A 538 4.69 19.29 13.33
C GLU A 538 6.02 19.00 12.62
N LEU A 539 6.13 19.27 11.31
CA LEU A 539 7.40 19.14 10.58
C LEU A 539 8.47 20.11 11.11
N TRP A 540 8.07 21.33 11.50
CA TRP A 540 8.96 22.34 12.05
C TRP A 540 9.54 21.91 13.40
N MET A 541 8.70 21.38 14.29
CA MET A 541 9.06 20.93 15.64
C MET A 541 9.80 19.59 15.66
N ASN A 542 9.42 18.64 14.79
CA ASN A 542 10.06 17.33 14.69
C ASN A 542 11.35 17.34 13.85
N GLY A 543 11.75 18.50 13.32
CA GLY A 543 13.05 18.68 12.68
C GLY A 543 13.14 18.13 11.26
N ASP A 544 12.06 18.21 10.47
CA ASP A 544 11.96 17.60 9.13
C ASP A 544 13.20 17.88 8.26
N PRO A 545 13.91 16.84 7.77
CA PRO A 545 15.11 16.98 6.96
C PRO A 545 14.82 17.19 5.46
N SER A 546 13.55 17.16 5.03
CA SER A 546 13.16 17.28 3.62
C SER A 546 13.56 18.63 3.01
N VAL A 547 13.88 18.66 1.72
CA VAL A 547 14.22 19.91 0.99
C VAL A 547 12.97 20.68 0.51
N MET A 548 11.81 20.01 0.47
CA MET A 548 10.47 20.56 0.24
C MET A 548 9.43 19.73 1.00
N ILE A 549 8.28 20.32 1.32
CA ILE A 549 7.15 19.64 1.96
C ILE A 549 6.30 18.93 0.88
N MET A 550 6.24 17.60 0.93
CA MET A 550 5.56 16.76 -0.07
C MET A 550 4.37 16.00 0.56
N PRO A 551 3.47 15.39 -0.25
CA PRO A 551 2.43 14.49 0.28
C PRO A 551 2.98 13.39 1.20
N GLY A 552 4.12 12.78 0.83
CA GLY A 552 4.80 11.80 1.68
C GLY A 552 5.42 12.36 2.97
N SER A 553 5.60 13.69 3.07
CA SER A 553 6.13 14.34 4.27
C SER A 553 5.08 14.45 5.38
N VAL A 554 3.80 14.60 5.04
CA VAL A 554 2.71 14.90 5.99
C VAL A 554 2.68 13.88 7.14
N ALA A 555 2.76 14.36 8.37
CA ALA A 555 2.76 13.55 9.59
C ALA A 555 1.36 13.02 9.94
N VAL A 556 0.79 12.15 9.09
CA VAL A 556 -0.61 11.71 9.17
C VAL A 556 -1.00 11.16 10.54
N SER A 557 -0.12 10.42 11.23
CA SER A 557 -0.38 9.89 12.58
C SER A 557 -0.04 10.85 13.74
N SER A 558 0.28 12.12 13.47
CA SER A 558 0.57 13.09 14.53
C SER A 558 -0.72 13.47 15.29
N PRO A 559 -0.68 13.65 16.62
CA PRO A 559 -1.83 14.04 17.43
C PRO A 559 -2.42 15.43 17.08
N ARG A 560 -1.75 16.24 16.25
CA ARG A 560 -2.32 17.49 15.70
C ARG A 560 -2.89 17.34 14.30
N VAL A 561 -2.32 16.47 13.48
CA VAL A 561 -2.69 16.31 12.05
C VAL A 561 -3.80 15.29 11.90
N GLU A 562 -3.75 14.16 12.60
CA GLU A 562 -4.79 13.12 12.54
C GLU A 562 -6.19 13.67 12.87
N PRO A 563 -6.42 14.45 13.96
CA PRO A 563 -7.76 14.96 14.26
C PRO A 563 -8.27 15.98 13.23
N GLU A 564 -7.39 16.73 12.58
CA GLU A 564 -7.78 17.67 11.52
C GLU A 564 -8.14 16.93 10.22
N LEU A 565 -7.44 15.85 9.87
CA LEU A 565 -7.82 14.98 8.76
C LEU A 565 -9.18 14.30 9.02
N LEU A 566 -9.38 13.77 10.24
CA LEU A 566 -10.61 13.11 10.68
C LEU A 566 -11.78 14.09 10.95
N HIS A 567 -11.54 15.41 10.94
CA HIS A 567 -12.63 16.41 10.90
C HIS A 567 -13.37 16.40 9.55
N TYR A 568 -12.67 16.02 8.48
CA TYR A 568 -13.19 15.97 7.11
C TYR A 568 -13.53 14.55 6.64
N LEU A 569 -12.79 13.55 7.11
CA LEU A 569 -13.00 12.13 6.81
C LEU A 569 -13.92 11.44 7.84
N ASP A 570 -14.31 10.20 7.55
CA ASP A 570 -15.04 9.35 8.50
C ASP A 570 -14.12 8.85 9.63
N VAL A 571 -14.65 8.67 10.85
CA VAL A 571 -13.88 8.24 12.03
C VAL A 571 -13.25 6.85 11.86
N SER A 572 -13.85 5.97 11.05
CA SER A 572 -13.30 4.64 10.74
C SER A 572 -11.87 4.68 10.16
N TRP A 573 -11.48 5.78 9.50
CA TRP A 573 -10.13 6.00 8.98
C TRP A 573 -9.04 5.99 10.05
N GLN A 574 -9.36 6.27 11.32
CA GLN A 574 -8.39 6.23 12.43
C GLN A 574 -7.69 4.87 12.53
N SER A 575 -8.44 3.78 12.38
CA SER A 575 -7.91 2.41 12.44
C SER A 575 -7.02 2.07 11.24
N ILE A 576 -7.30 2.66 10.09
CA ILE A 576 -6.56 2.50 8.84
C ILE A 576 -5.26 3.29 8.89
N ILE A 577 -5.31 4.51 9.43
CA ILE A 577 -4.15 5.39 9.63
C ILE A 577 -3.11 4.67 10.49
N ALA A 578 -3.47 4.31 11.72
CA ALA A 578 -2.55 3.67 12.67
C ALA A 578 -2.09 2.25 12.25
N GLY A 579 -2.89 1.57 11.43
CA GLY A 579 -2.61 0.22 10.94
C GLY A 579 -1.68 0.19 9.72
N ASP A 580 -2.01 0.94 8.67
CA ASP A 580 -1.41 0.78 7.34
C ASP A 580 -0.92 2.07 6.68
N VAL A 581 -1.24 3.27 7.19
CA VAL A 581 -0.74 4.53 6.61
C VAL A 581 0.50 5.01 7.34
N ASP A 582 0.44 5.12 8.67
CA ASP A 582 1.46 5.82 9.44
C ASP A 582 1.49 5.43 10.93
N GLY A 583 2.58 5.76 11.62
CA GLY A 583 2.78 5.47 13.04
C GLY A 583 3.74 4.32 13.30
N THR A 584 4.22 4.19 14.54
CA THR A 584 5.32 3.29 14.93
C THR A 584 4.97 1.80 14.94
N THR A 585 3.68 1.46 14.95
CA THR A 585 3.17 0.08 14.87
C THR A 585 2.66 -0.29 13.47
N SER A 586 2.67 0.65 12.53
CA SER A 586 2.06 0.50 11.20
C SER A 586 2.81 -0.50 10.31
N THR A 587 2.10 -1.06 9.34
CA THR A 587 2.66 -1.89 8.26
C THR A 587 3.81 -1.20 7.51
N PRO A 588 3.68 0.07 7.01
CA PRO A 588 4.80 0.77 6.38
C PRO A 588 6.04 0.91 7.28
N TYR A 589 5.87 1.24 8.58
CA TYR A 589 7.00 1.31 9.50
C TYR A 589 7.73 -0.04 9.63
N LYS A 590 6.98 -1.15 9.72
CA LYS A 590 7.55 -2.51 9.77
C LYS A 590 8.28 -2.89 8.48
N ILE A 591 7.73 -2.52 7.31
CA ILE A 591 8.37 -2.74 6.01
C ILE A 591 9.70 -1.99 5.95
N ASP A 592 9.72 -0.70 6.33
CA ASP A 592 10.94 0.09 6.39
C ASP A 592 11.96 -0.54 7.34
N GLN A 593 11.59 -0.88 8.59
CA GLN A 593 12.52 -1.55 9.53
C GLN A 593 13.06 -2.90 9.01
N SER A 594 12.30 -3.64 8.20
CA SER A 594 12.73 -4.94 7.66
C SER A 594 13.80 -4.85 6.55
N ALA A 595 13.98 -3.68 5.95
CA ALA A 595 14.79 -3.50 4.74
C ALA A 595 15.64 -2.21 4.83
N PRO A 596 16.95 -2.30 5.12
CA PRO A 596 17.80 -1.12 5.35
C PRO A 596 17.80 -0.09 4.22
N ASN A 597 17.65 -0.53 2.97
CA ASN A 597 17.55 0.33 1.79
C ASN A 597 16.24 1.13 1.71
N LEU A 598 15.15 0.64 2.32
CA LEU A 598 13.87 1.36 2.44
C LEU A 598 13.90 2.25 3.68
N ASN A 599 14.39 1.72 4.81
CA ASN A 599 14.52 2.43 6.08
C ASN A 599 15.26 3.76 5.94
N ARG A 600 16.35 3.79 5.16
CA ARG A 600 17.20 4.97 4.88
C ARG A 600 16.43 6.20 4.38
N TYR A 601 15.31 5.97 3.69
CA TYR A 601 14.47 7.02 3.10
C TYR A 601 13.06 7.05 3.70
N SER A 602 12.79 6.21 4.71
CA SER A 602 11.43 5.92 5.22
C SER A 602 10.43 5.70 4.06
N ALA A 603 10.86 4.91 3.08
CA ALA A 603 10.25 4.86 1.76
C ALA A 603 8.81 4.34 1.80
N ALA A 604 8.54 3.30 2.60
CA ALA A 604 7.19 2.77 2.74
C ALA A 604 6.27 3.76 3.46
N ARG A 605 6.72 4.43 4.53
CA ARG A 605 5.88 5.47 5.18
C ARG A 605 5.56 6.63 4.25
N ARG A 606 6.52 7.13 3.46
CA ARG A 606 6.27 8.23 2.51
C ARG A 606 5.30 7.82 1.41
N VAL A 607 5.44 6.61 0.84
CA VAL A 607 4.50 6.07 -0.16
C VAL A 607 3.10 5.92 0.43
N ALA A 608 2.97 5.34 1.63
CA ALA A 608 1.70 5.17 2.31
C ALA A 608 1.00 6.51 2.60
N ARG A 609 1.74 7.49 3.16
CA ARG A 609 1.27 8.87 3.38
C ARG A 609 0.80 9.54 2.09
N ALA A 610 1.58 9.46 1.01
CA ALA A 610 1.22 10.07 -0.28
C ALA A 610 -0.04 9.45 -0.92
N ILE A 611 -0.18 8.12 -0.89
CA ILE A 611 -1.39 7.44 -1.41
C ILE A 611 -2.61 7.79 -0.55
N PHE A 612 -2.47 7.84 0.77
CA PHE A 612 -3.56 8.28 1.65
C PHE A 612 -4.00 9.70 1.33
N MET A 613 -3.07 10.66 1.26
CA MET A 613 -3.37 12.07 0.94
C MET A 613 -4.03 12.22 -0.43
N GLY A 614 -3.66 11.40 -1.43
CA GLY A 614 -4.26 11.42 -2.76
C GLY A 614 -5.57 10.63 -2.94
N THR A 615 -5.99 9.78 -1.98
CA THR A 615 -7.11 8.83 -2.21
C THR A 615 -8.15 8.71 -1.10
N ALA A 616 -7.85 9.05 0.15
CA ALA A 616 -8.84 8.96 1.24
C ALA A 616 -10.12 9.81 1.02
N PRO A 617 -10.04 11.05 0.48
CA PRO A 617 -11.25 11.85 0.20
C PRO A 617 -12.13 11.26 -0.91
N THR A 618 -11.56 10.49 -1.84
CA THR A 618 -12.27 9.98 -3.03
C THR A 618 -12.82 8.57 -2.87
N HIS A 619 -12.79 7.98 -1.67
CA HIS A 619 -13.15 6.57 -1.42
C HIS A 619 -14.55 6.13 -1.89
N GLN A 620 -15.47 7.05 -2.14
CA GLN A 620 -16.83 6.78 -2.66
C GLN A 620 -16.93 6.85 -4.20
N GLN A 621 -15.86 7.29 -4.88
CA GLN A 621 -15.83 7.48 -6.33
C GLN A 621 -15.38 6.21 -7.07
N GLN A 622 -15.89 6.01 -8.29
CA GLN A 622 -15.64 4.78 -9.06
C GLN A 622 -14.21 4.64 -9.59
N ASN A 623 -13.51 5.76 -9.86
CA ASN A 623 -12.11 5.77 -10.34
C ASN A 623 -11.17 6.26 -9.23
N THR A 624 -10.91 5.41 -8.25
CA THR A 624 -9.99 5.70 -7.13
C THR A 624 -8.57 5.24 -7.42
N GLY A 625 -7.59 6.08 -7.10
CA GLY A 625 -6.18 5.69 -7.03
C GLY A 625 -5.18 6.55 -7.78
N LEU A 626 -3.97 6.60 -7.24
CA LEU A 626 -2.79 7.20 -7.88
C LEU A 626 -2.07 6.13 -8.72
N ASP A 627 -1.41 6.52 -9.81
CA ASP A 627 -0.45 5.64 -10.49
C ASP A 627 0.97 5.76 -9.89
N ASP A 628 1.87 4.82 -10.25
CA ASP A 628 3.26 4.79 -9.79
C ASP A 628 3.98 6.14 -9.96
N LYS A 629 3.65 6.89 -11.01
CA LYS A 629 4.32 8.16 -11.37
C LYS A 629 3.85 9.31 -10.49
N GLN A 630 2.54 9.39 -10.24
CA GLN A 630 1.97 10.34 -9.28
C GLN A 630 2.48 10.06 -7.86
N ILE A 631 2.59 8.79 -7.48
CA ILE A 631 3.18 8.38 -6.19
C ILE A 631 4.63 8.86 -6.10
N ASN A 632 5.45 8.61 -7.14
CA ASN A 632 6.83 9.12 -7.20
C ASN A 632 6.90 10.65 -7.09
N LEU A 633 6.03 11.39 -7.79
CA LEU A 633 5.96 12.84 -7.73
C LEU A 633 5.65 13.35 -6.30
N GLY A 634 4.83 12.62 -5.56
CA GLY A 634 4.46 12.92 -4.17
C GLY A 634 5.48 12.46 -3.11
N VAL A 635 6.57 11.76 -3.47
CA VAL A 635 7.55 11.25 -2.49
C VAL A 635 9.03 11.46 -2.83
N VAL A 636 9.46 11.43 -4.10
CA VAL A 636 10.90 11.35 -4.46
C VAL A 636 11.57 12.72 -4.41
N GLN A 637 12.65 12.85 -3.62
CA GLN A 637 13.47 14.06 -3.54
C GLN A 637 14.81 13.91 -4.28
N PRO A 638 15.48 15.02 -4.68
CA PRO A 638 16.74 14.94 -5.44
C PRO A 638 17.86 14.26 -4.65
N GLY A 639 18.45 13.23 -5.24
CA GLY A 639 19.45 12.35 -4.62
C GLY A 639 18.91 10.94 -4.33
N GLU A 640 17.59 10.80 -4.24
CA GLU A 640 16.90 9.54 -4.05
C GLU A 640 16.61 8.86 -5.40
N ARG A 641 16.38 7.53 -5.40
CA ARG A 641 16.14 6.74 -6.63
C ARG A 641 14.68 6.27 -6.70
N PRO A 642 13.91 6.59 -7.76
CA PRO A 642 12.49 6.19 -7.87
C PRO A 642 12.23 4.70 -7.64
N ALA A 643 13.10 3.82 -8.16
CA ALA A 643 12.99 2.37 -8.02
C ALA A 643 12.94 1.86 -6.56
N ILE A 644 13.44 2.63 -5.59
CA ILE A 644 13.37 2.28 -4.15
C ILE A 644 11.92 2.42 -3.65
N PHE A 645 11.23 3.47 -4.07
CA PHE A 645 9.82 3.70 -3.74
C PHE A 645 8.90 2.72 -4.48
N GLY A 646 9.28 2.28 -5.68
CA GLY A 646 8.64 1.16 -6.37
C GLY A 646 8.71 -0.18 -5.60
N ASP A 647 9.84 -0.54 -4.99
CA ASP A 647 9.91 -1.73 -4.12
C ASP A 647 9.08 -1.54 -2.83
N ALA A 648 9.10 -0.34 -2.25
CA ALA A 648 8.28 -0.02 -1.08
C ALA A 648 6.77 -0.15 -1.38
N LEU A 649 6.30 0.39 -2.51
CA LEU A 649 4.93 0.28 -3.00
C LEU A 649 4.52 -1.18 -3.19
N ARG A 650 5.32 -1.96 -3.92
CA ARG A 650 5.09 -3.40 -4.13
C ARG A 650 4.96 -4.17 -2.80
N ARG A 651 5.79 -3.85 -1.80
CA ARG A 651 5.71 -4.48 -0.47
C ARG A 651 4.46 -4.07 0.29
N LEU A 652 4.06 -2.80 0.19
CA LEU A 652 2.83 -2.29 0.80
C LEU A 652 1.60 -2.97 0.21
N THR A 653 1.47 -3.04 -1.12
CA THR A 653 0.35 -3.71 -1.81
C THR A 653 0.20 -5.19 -1.41
N ASN A 654 1.29 -5.85 -1.01
CA ASN A 654 1.28 -7.25 -0.58
C ASN A 654 1.04 -7.45 0.93
N GLN A 655 1.24 -6.43 1.77
CA GLN A 655 1.23 -6.58 3.25
C GLN A 655 0.16 -5.73 3.94
N ALA A 656 -0.15 -4.54 3.42
CA ALA A 656 -1.14 -3.66 4.00
C ALA A 656 -2.55 -4.24 3.83
N LYS A 657 -3.35 -4.17 4.91
CA LYS A 657 -4.72 -4.68 4.95
C LYS A 657 -5.69 -3.84 4.14
N PHE A 658 -5.51 -2.52 4.12
CA PHE A 658 -6.47 -1.56 3.54
C PHE A 658 -5.99 -0.90 2.24
N MET A 659 -4.78 -1.23 1.76
CA MET A 659 -4.30 -0.80 0.45
C MET A 659 -4.77 -1.77 -0.64
N HIS A 660 -5.31 -1.21 -1.72
CA HIS A 660 -5.74 -1.93 -2.91
C HIS A 660 -4.88 -1.53 -4.11
N ALA A 661 -4.81 -2.41 -5.11
CA ALA A 661 -4.17 -2.14 -6.38
C ALA A 661 -4.93 -2.82 -7.53
N ASP A 662 -5.17 -2.09 -8.61
CA ASP A 662 -5.77 -2.61 -9.86
C ASP A 662 -5.26 -1.80 -11.06
N LEU A 663 -4.94 -2.47 -12.17
CA LEU A 663 -4.45 -1.87 -13.42
C LEU A 663 -3.34 -0.79 -13.27
N GLY A 664 -2.48 -0.90 -12.25
CA GLY A 664 -1.42 0.10 -11.96
C GLY A 664 -1.89 1.36 -11.21
N ARG A 665 -3.12 1.34 -10.68
CA ARG A 665 -3.65 2.31 -9.71
C ARG A 665 -3.60 1.75 -8.30
N TYR A 666 -3.33 2.60 -7.31
CA TYR A 666 -3.25 2.23 -5.89
C TYR A 666 -4.05 3.22 -5.04
N TRP A 667 -4.83 2.70 -4.08
CA TRP A 667 -5.65 3.52 -3.18
C TRP A 667 -5.84 2.84 -1.82
N TYR A 668 -6.24 3.63 -0.83
CA TYR A 668 -6.80 3.09 0.42
C TYR A 668 -8.32 3.00 0.36
N SER A 669 -8.86 1.94 0.94
CA SER A 669 -10.30 1.75 1.14
C SER A 669 -10.59 1.37 2.60
N MET A 670 -11.80 1.62 3.07
CA MET A 670 -12.27 1.15 4.38
C MET A 670 -12.54 -0.36 4.39
N SER A 671 -12.66 -0.99 3.22
CA SER A 671 -12.69 -2.44 3.05
C SER A 671 -11.29 -3.03 2.99
N ALA A 672 -11.10 -4.23 3.57
CA ALA A 672 -9.83 -4.95 3.48
C ALA A 672 -9.57 -5.46 2.06
N SER A 673 -8.30 -5.52 1.65
CA SER A 673 -7.87 -5.99 0.34
C SER A 673 -8.06 -7.50 0.19
N LEU A 674 -8.41 -7.95 -1.01
CA LEU A 674 -8.59 -9.37 -1.31
C LEU A 674 -7.35 -10.21 -0.98
N ASN A 675 -6.16 -9.67 -1.27
CA ASN A 675 -4.88 -10.30 -0.94
C ASN A 675 -4.75 -10.53 0.58
N ARG A 676 -5.15 -9.56 1.41
CA ARG A 676 -5.10 -9.69 2.86
C ARG A 676 -6.14 -10.68 3.39
N ILE A 677 -7.37 -10.64 2.85
CA ILE A 677 -8.43 -11.61 3.18
C ILE A 677 -7.97 -13.03 2.82
N ALA A 678 -7.32 -13.22 1.68
CA ALA A 678 -6.74 -14.50 1.27
C ALA A 678 -5.62 -14.95 2.21
N ALA A 679 -4.73 -14.04 2.63
CA ALA A 679 -3.67 -14.35 3.58
C ALA A 679 -4.20 -14.70 4.99
N ASP A 680 -5.23 -13.99 5.49
CA ASP A 680 -5.89 -14.32 6.76
C ASP A 680 -6.56 -15.70 6.70
N LYS A 681 -7.31 -15.99 5.62
CA LYS A 681 -7.91 -17.31 5.41
C LYS A 681 -6.85 -18.41 5.28
N ALA A 682 -5.79 -18.18 4.51
CA ALA A 682 -4.69 -19.12 4.35
C ALA A 682 -4.01 -19.47 5.68
N ALA A 683 -3.82 -18.48 6.57
CA ALA A 683 -3.26 -18.69 7.90
C ALA A 683 -4.21 -19.42 8.87
N GLN A 684 -5.53 -19.36 8.65
CA GLN A 684 -6.55 -20.04 9.43
C GLN A 684 -6.83 -21.49 9.00
N ILE A 685 -6.33 -21.93 7.84
CA ILE A 685 -6.52 -23.29 7.33
C ILE A 685 -5.67 -24.30 8.11
N GLU A 686 -6.33 -25.26 8.74
CA GLU A 686 -5.71 -26.35 9.50
C GLU A 686 -4.80 -27.23 8.63
N ALA A 687 -3.65 -27.63 9.19
CA ALA A 687 -2.68 -28.46 8.48
C ALA A 687 -3.25 -29.81 8.01
N ALA A 688 -4.12 -30.45 8.80
CA ALA A 688 -4.76 -31.72 8.43
C ALA A 688 -5.62 -31.59 7.16
N LEU A 689 -6.30 -30.46 6.96
CA LEU A 689 -7.07 -30.21 5.74
C LEU A 689 -6.15 -30.01 4.52
N VAL A 690 -5.00 -29.35 4.70
CA VAL A 690 -3.99 -29.20 3.64
C VAL A 690 -3.44 -30.55 3.21
N ASP A 691 -3.12 -31.41 4.18
CA ASP A 691 -2.51 -32.72 3.92
C ASP A 691 -3.50 -33.67 3.19
N VAL A 692 -4.75 -33.76 3.66
CA VAL A 692 -5.83 -34.50 2.95
C VAL A 692 -6.07 -33.94 1.54
N ARG A 693 -5.99 -32.62 1.37
CA ARG A 693 -6.15 -31.95 0.07
C ARG A 693 -5.01 -32.30 -0.89
N ILE A 694 -3.78 -32.39 -0.39
CA ILE A 694 -2.60 -32.79 -1.16
C ILE A 694 -2.74 -34.23 -1.66
N ASP A 695 -3.05 -35.19 -0.78
CA ASP A 695 -3.18 -36.59 -1.19
C ASP A 695 -4.34 -36.80 -2.18
N THR A 696 -5.43 -36.05 -2.02
CA THR A 696 -6.55 -36.03 -2.98
C THR A 696 -6.11 -35.57 -4.38
N GLU A 697 -5.32 -34.50 -4.47
CA GLU A 697 -4.84 -33.98 -5.76
C GLU A 697 -3.68 -34.80 -6.34
N LEU A 698 -2.83 -35.41 -5.49
CA LEU A 698 -1.85 -36.42 -5.89
C LEU A 698 -2.53 -37.63 -6.53
N GLY A 699 -3.58 -38.15 -5.90
CA GLY A 699 -4.41 -39.24 -6.42
C GLY A 699 -4.98 -38.92 -7.80
N LYS A 700 -5.54 -37.71 -7.99
CA LYS A 700 -6.01 -37.25 -9.30
C LYS A 700 -4.87 -37.12 -10.32
N TYR A 701 -3.74 -36.52 -9.93
CA TYR A 701 -2.60 -36.32 -10.81
C TYR A 701 -2.04 -37.65 -11.33
N VAL A 702 -1.77 -38.61 -10.44
CA VAL A 702 -1.18 -39.90 -10.81
C VAL A 702 -2.17 -40.77 -11.58
N ASN A 703 -3.44 -40.84 -11.16
CA ASN A 703 -4.45 -41.63 -11.88
C ASN A 703 -4.80 -41.04 -13.26
N GLY A 704 -4.62 -39.73 -13.45
CA GLY A 704 -4.78 -39.04 -14.73
C GLY A 704 -3.60 -39.17 -15.70
N LEU A 705 -2.51 -39.85 -15.32
CA LEU A 705 -1.39 -40.12 -16.24
C LEU A 705 -1.76 -41.22 -17.22
N ALA A 706 -1.79 -40.88 -18.51
CA ALA A 706 -2.00 -41.84 -19.60
C ALA A 706 -0.81 -42.80 -19.78
N ASP A 707 0.42 -42.29 -19.63
CA ASP A 707 1.65 -43.11 -19.63
C ASP A 707 2.03 -43.53 -18.20
N ARG A 708 1.99 -44.84 -17.96
CA ARG A 708 2.37 -45.49 -16.69
C ARG A 708 3.77 -46.10 -16.72
N GLY A 709 4.51 -45.96 -17.82
CA GLY A 709 5.82 -46.57 -18.01
C GLY A 709 5.74 -48.10 -18.04
N HIS A 710 6.61 -48.75 -17.27
CA HIS A 710 6.69 -50.21 -17.18
C HIS A 710 6.12 -50.78 -15.87
N PHE A 711 5.22 -50.05 -15.21
CA PHE A 711 4.52 -50.50 -14.01
C PHE A 711 3.17 -51.11 -14.36
N ASP A 712 2.97 -52.38 -14.02
CA ASP A 712 1.70 -53.09 -14.25
C ASP A 712 0.60 -52.60 -13.30
N ALA A 713 0.98 -52.08 -12.13
CA ALA A 713 0.07 -51.46 -11.18
C ALA A 713 0.71 -50.24 -10.47
N VAL A 714 -0.14 -49.34 -10.00
CA VAL A 714 0.26 -48.17 -9.22
C VAL A 714 -0.64 -48.09 -7.98
N GLN A 715 -0.04 -47.95 -6.81
CA GLN A 715 -0.73 -47.59 -5.57
C GLN A 715 -0.35 -46.15 -5.23
N VAL A 716 -1.32 -45.32 -4.83
CA VAL A 716 -1.10 -43.89 -4.55
C VAL A 716 -1.63 -43.57 -3.16
N ALA A 717 -0.80 -42.91 -2.35
CA ALA A 717 -1.07 -42.54 -0.96
C ALA A 717 -1.76 -43.66 -0.14
N PRO A 718 -1.18 -44.89 -0.07
CA PRO A 718 -1.74 -45.93 0.77
C PRO A 718 -1.72 -45.50 2.24
N VAL A 719 -2.83 -45.70 2.95
CA VAL A 719 -2.96 -45.36 4.38
C VAL A 719 -2.25 -46.37 5.28
N SER A 720 -1.98 -47.58 4.75
CA SER A 720 -1.17 -48.60 5.43
C SER A 720 -0.63 -49.63 4.44
N SER A 721 0.35 -50.44 4.87
CA SER A 721 0.90 -51.57 4.10
C SER A 721 -0.13 -52.63 3.71
N ALA A 722 -1.31 -52.68 4.36
CA ALA A 722 -2.41 -53.56 3.98
C ALA A 722 -3.06 -53.18 2.63
N GLU A 723 -3.06 -51.89 2.28
CA GLU A 723 -3.65 -51.38 1.04
C GLU A 723 -2.80 -51.64 -0.21
N VAL A 724 -1.54 -52.05 -0.03
CA VAL A 724 -0.63 -52.44 -1.11
C VAL A 724 -0.78 -53.95 -1.37
N PRO A 725 -1.42 -54.40 -2.46
CA PRO A 725 -1.63 -55.81 -2.73
C PRO A 725 -0.31 -56.57 -2.91
N ASP A 726 -0.30 -57.83 -2.49
CA ASP A 726 0.86 -58.73 -2.62
C ASP A 726 0.53 -59.79 -3.69
N GLU A 727 0.90 -59.51 -4.94
CA GLU A 727 0.48 -60.26 -6.13
C GLU A 727 1.68 -60.50 -7.08
N ALA A 728 1.77 -61.69 -7.67
CA ALA A 728 2.81 -62.08 -8.65
C ALA A 728 2.60 -61.49 -10.07
N GLY A 729 1.86 -60.38 -10.18
CA GLY A 729 1.29 -59.86 -11.43
C GLY A 729 2.22 -58.99 -12.28
N GLY A 730 3.30 -58.45 -11.71
CA GLY A 730 4.16 -57.46 -12.36
C GLY A 730 4.62 -56.38 -11.38
N VAL A 731 5.40 -55.41 -11.84
CA VAL A 731 6.05 -54.42 -10.94
C VAL A 731 5.09 -53.30 -10.57
N ARG A 732 4.98 -53.03 -9.26
CA ARG A 732 4.08 -52.04 -8.68
C ARG A 732 4.86 -50.82 -8.18
N ALA A 733 4.49 -49.65 -8.71
CA ALA A 733 4.93 -48.37 -8.14
C ALA A 733 4.03 -47.96 -6.98
N VAL A 734 4.61 -47.67 -5.83
CA VAL A 734 3.93 -47.16 -4.63
C VAL A 734 4.30 -45.69 -4.45
N VAL A 735 3.39 -44.79 -4.83
CA VAL A 735 3.56 -43.35 -4.61
C VAL A 735 3.12 -43.04 -3.18
N LEU A 736 4.06 -42.70 -2.31
CA LEU A 736 3.81 -42.40 -0.91
C LEU A 736 3.07 -41.06 -0.75
N GLY A 737 2.20 -40.97 0.25
CA GLY A 737 1.41 -39.77 0.55
C GLY A 737 2.20 -38.66 1.26
N VAL A 738 1.53 -37.54 1.51
CA VAL A 738 2.07 -36.32 2.15
C VAL A 738 2.74 -36.58 3.51
N ALA A 739 2.30 -37.59 4.26
CA ALA A 739 2.83 -37.93 5.58
C ALA A 739 4.22 -38.61 5.55
N HIS A 740 4.70 -39.04 4.38
CA HIS A 740 5.91 -39.86 4.25
C HIS A 740 6.92 -39.19 3.31
N SER A 741 7.48 -38.09 3.78
CA SER A 741 8.41 -37.25 3.01
C SER A 741 9.85 -37.79 3.04
N HIS A 742 10.64 -37.45 2.01
CA HIS A 742 12.07 -37.74 1.95
C HIS A 742 12.89 -36.44 2.08
N ASN A 743 13.89 -36.46 2.96
CA ASN A 743 14.71 -35.30 3.33
C ASN A 743 16.18 -35.41 2.87
N GLY A 744 16.50 -36.37 1.99
CA GLY A 744 17.86 -36.65 1.51
C GLY A 744 18.70 -37.52 2.44
N ARG A 745 18.08 -38.20 3.42
CA ARG A 745 18.76 -39.11 4.37
C ARG A 745 18.04 -40.45 4.47
N ASP A 746 18.79 -41.49 4.84
CA ASP A 746 18.32 -42.88 4.92
C ASP A 746 17.36 -43.16 6.09
N THR A 747 17.22 -42.19 7.00
CA THR A 747 16.34 -42.19 8.18
C THR A 747 15.09 -41.31 7.98
N SER A 748 14.63 -41.14 6.73
CA SER A 748 13.44 -40.35 6.39
C SER A 748 12.14 -41.15 6.56
N GLU A 749 11.03 -40.43 6.79
CA GLU A 749 9.68 -41.01 6.92
C GLU A 749 9.31 -41.85 5.69
N ALA A 750 9.64 -41.37 4.48
CA ALA A 750 9.49 -42.10 3.23
C ALA A 750 10.15 -43.50 3.25
N LEU A 751 11.39 -43.60 3.75
CA LEU A 751 12.12 -44.87 3.79
C LEU A 751 11.68 -45.76 4.94
N THR A 752 11.22 -45.20 6.06
CA THR A 752 10.59 -45.97 7.14
C THR A 752 9.30 -46.64 6.66
N GLU A 753 8.43 -45.89 5.98
CA GLU A 753 7.19 -46.42 5.42
C GLU A 753 7.44 -47.42 4.29
N ALA A 754 8.37 -47.10 3.37
CA ALA A 754 8.75 -48.04 2.31
C ALA A 754 9.33 -49.36 2.87
N LYS A 755 10.05 -49.32 4.00
CA LYS A 755 10.53 -50.52 4.71
C LYS A 755 9.40 -51.32 5.35
N ASP A 756 8.40 -50.69 5.98
CA ASP A 756 7.23 -51.42 6.49
C ASP A 756 6.46 -52.08 5.35
N ILE A 757 6.08 -51.30 4.33
CA ILE A 757 5.37 -51.82 3.15
C ILE A 757 6.17 -52.94 2.47
N LEU A 758 7.49 -52.87 2.38
CA LEU A 758 8.31 -53.94 1.78
C LEU A 758 8.27 -55.23 2.62
N MET A 759 8.23 -55.13 3.94
CA MET A 759 8.28 -56.28 4.85
C MET A 759 6.91 -56.86 5.17
N GLN A 760 5.85 -56.04 5.17
CA GLN A 760 4.51 -56.36 5.66
C GLN A 760 3.41 -56.07 4.64
N ARG A 761 2.29 -56.76 4.82
CA ARG A 761 0.98 -56.46 4.26
C ARG A 761 -0.02 -56.45 5.41
N GLY A 762 -0.11 -55.32 6.11
CA GLY A 762 -0.85 -55.26 7.37
C GLY A 762 -0.15 -56.10 8.43
N SER A 763 -0.81 -57.14 8.94
CA SER A 763 -0.24 -58.04 9.96
C SER A 763 0.49 -59.28 9.39
N THR A 764 0.56 -59.45 8.07
CA THR A 764 1.21 -60.62 7.45
C THR A 764 2.51 -60.25 6.73
N PRO A 765 3.59 -61.05 6.85
CA PRO A 765 4.83 -60.81 6.12
C PRO A 765 4.62 -60.84 4.61
N ARG A 766 5.14 -59.83 3.90
CA ARG A 766 5.03 -59.73 2.45
C ARG A 766 5.88 -60.77 1.73
N VAL A 767 5.33 -61.34 0.66
CA VAL A 767 5.95 -62.40 -0.15
C VAL A 767 6.65 -61.82 -1.39
N TYR A 768 5.97 -61.03 -2.23
CA TYR A 768 6.50 -60.56 -3.51
C TYR A 768 7.31 -59.26 -3.40
N ARG A 769 8.30 -59.25 -2.50
CA ARG A 769 9.08 -58.06 -2.11
C ARG A 769 9.84 -57.45 -3.29
N ASN A 770 10.31 -58.27 -4.24
CA ASN A 770 11.04 -57.76 -5.39
C ASN A 770 10.15 -57.03 -6.40
N MET A 771 8.83 -57.05 -6.24
CA MET A 771 7.90 -56.38 -7.18
C MET A 771 7.56 -54.94 -6.79
N LEU A 772 8.12 -54.40 -5.71
CA LEU A 772 7.80 -53.05 -5.20
C LEU A 772 8.91 -52.04 -5.50
N VAL A 773 8.50 -50.86 -5.98
CA VAL A 773 9.31 -49.64 -6.01
C VAL A 773 8.50 -48.45 -5.46
N PHE A 774 9.15 -47.45 -4.92
CA PHE A 774 8.51 -46.38 -4.14
C PHE A 774 8.85 -45.01 -4.71
N ILE A 775 7.87 -44.09 -4.70
CA ILE A 775 8.05 -42.71 -5.15
C ILE A 775 7.62 -41.76 -4.02
N ALA A 776 8.47 -40.81 -3.65
CA ALA A 776 8.27 -39.93 -2.48
C ALA A 776 8.44 -38.44 -2.82
N ALA A 777 7.87 -37.59 -1.97
CA ALA A 777 8.02 -36.14 -2.03
C ALA A 777 9.34 -35.66 -1.38
N ASP A 778 9.99 -34.66 -1.97
CA ASP A 778 11.05 -33.89 -1.32
C ASP A 778 10.45 -32.98 -0.24
N ALA A 779 10.90 -33.11 1.01
CA ALA A 779 10.33 -32.39 2.15
C ALA A 779 10.27 -30.85 1.95
N ARG A 780 11.29 -30.23 1.34
CA ARG A 780 11.30 -28.77 1.12
C ARG A 780 10.33 -28.34 0.04
N GLN A 781 10.16 -29.15 -1.00
CA GLN A 781 9.16 -28.89 -2.03
C GLN A 781 7.74 -29.17 -1.53
N LEU A 782 7.60 -30.08 -0.56
CA LEU A 782 6.34 -30.35 0.10
C LEU A 782 5.87 -29.16 0.95
N ASP A 783 6.76 -28.48 1.69
CA ASP A 783 6.43 -27.24 2.41
C ASP A 783 5.93 -26.15 1.44
N ASN A 784 6.65 -25.93 0.33
CA ASN A 784 6.24 -25.00 -0.73
C ASN A 784 4.86 -25.36 -1.33
N LEU A 785 4.54 -26.65 -1.44
CA LEU A 785 3.23 -27.12 -1.89
C LEU A 785 2.15 -26.88 -0.83
N LYS A 786 2.41 -27.12 0.46
CA LYS A 786 1.46 -26.87 1.55
C LYS A 786 1.01 -25.41 1.55
N ASP A 787 1.91 -24.46 1.33
CA ASP A 787 1.57 -23.04 1.21
C ASP A 787 0.81 -22.70 -0.08
N ALA A 788 1.17 -23.30 -1.22
CA ALA A 788 0.42 -23.15 -2.46
C ALA A 788 -1.02 -23.69 -2.35
N VAL A 789 -1.23 -24.80 -1.63
CA VAL A 789 -2.55 -25.38 -1.34
C VAL A 789 -3.36 -24.48 -0.41
N ARG A 790 -2.77 -23.92 0.65
CA ARG A 790 -3.44 -22.92 1.51
C ARG A 790 -3.91 -21.71 0.68
N GLY A 791 -3.07 -21.20 -0.22
CA GLY A 791 -3.44 -20.13 -1.15
C GLY A 791 -4.62 -20.50 -2.05
N SER A 792 -4.55 -21.66 -2.72
CA SER A 792 -5.65 -22.19 -3.55
C SER A 792 -6.97 -22.31 -2.79
N LEU A 793 -6.94 -22.88 -1.58
CA LEU A 793 -8.12 -23.05 -0.73
C LEU A 793 -8.70 -21.70 -0.26
N ALA A 794 -7.85 -20.77 0.17
CA ALA A 794 -8.27 -19.44 0.62
C ALA A 794 -8.95 -18.61 -0.49
N TRP A 795 -8.35 -18.59 -1.69
CA TRP A 795 -8.97 -17.97 -2.86
C TRP A 795 -10.25 -18.70 -3.29
N GLY A 796 -10.29 -20.03 -3.14
CA GLY A 796 -11.48 -20.85 -3.42
C GLY A 796 -12.65 -20.54 -2.49
N GLU A 797 -12.38 -20.19 -1.23
CA GLU A 797 -13.39 -19.74 -0.27
C GLU A 797 -13.88 -18.32 -0.60
N ILE A 798 -12.98 -17.38 -0.90
CA ILE A 798 -13.35 -16.00 -1.33
C ILE A 798 -14.24 -16.02 -2.58
N VAL A 799 -13.90 -16.85 -3.57
CA VAL A 799 -14.67 -16.99 -4.81
C VAL A 799 -16.04 -17.65 -4.58
N ARG A 800 -16.19 -18.45 -3.52
CA ARG A 800 -17.46 -19.04 -3.09
C ARG A 800 -18.32 -18.05 -2.30
N ASP A 801 -17.69 -17.22 -1.47
CA ASP A 801 -18.33 -16.28 -0.55
C ASP A 801 -18.57 -14.87 -1.15
N LYS A 802 -18.48 -14.70 -2.48
CA LYS A 802 -18.57 -13.39 -3.15
C LYS A 802 -19.76 -12.53 -2.70
N GLU A 803 -20.92 -13.15 -2.51
CA GLU A 803 -22.14 -12.47 -2.05
C GLU A 803 -22.03 -12.07 -0.58
N ARG A 804 -21.56 -12.97 0.30
CA ARG A 804 -21.36 -12.75 1.74
C ARG A 804 -20.28 -11.69 2.03
N LEU A 805 -19.30 -11.57 1.15
CA LEU A 805 -18.22 -10.58 1.22
C LEU A 805 -18.55 -9.27 0.48
N GLU A 806 -19.76 -9.15 -0.10
CA GLU A 806 -20.24 -7.97 -0.84
C GLU A 806 -19.26 -7.48 -1.93
N LEU A 807 -18.57 -8.42 -2.60
CA LEU A 807 -17.49 -8.09 -3.54
C LEU A 807 -18.02 -7.37 -4.78
N ARG A 808 -17.37 -6.26 -5.16
CA ARG A 808 -17.70 -5.50 -6.39
C ARG A 808 -17.40 -6.36 -7.64
N PRO A 809 -18.01 -6.09 -8.81
CA PRO A 809 -17.78 -6.88 -10.01
C PRO A 809 -16.31 -6.94 -10.49
N SER A 810 -15.51 -5.92 -10.19
CA SER A 810 -14.05 -5.92 -10.41
C SER A 810 -13.34 -6.88 -9.46
N ASP A 811 -13.63 -6.78 -8.16
CA ASP A 811 -13.08 -7.62 -7.09
C ASP A 811 -13.41 -9.10 -7.33
N GLN A 812 -14.62 -9.41 -7.79
CA GLN A 812 -15.03 -10.77 -8.15
C GLN A 812 -14.16 -11.36 -9.27
N LYS A 813 -13.90 -10.60 -10.34
CA LYS A 813 -13.02 -11.02 -11.45
C LYS A 813 -11.57 -11.18 -11.00
N LEU A 814 -11.09 -10.29 -10.13
CA LEU A 814 -9.74 -10.37 -9.57
C LEU A 814 -9.59 -11.63 -8.69
N ALA A 815 -10.58 -11.94 -7.85
CA ALA A 815 -10.59 -13.16 -7.05
C ALA A 815 -10.63 -14.44 -7.90
N GLU A 816 -11.40 -14.46 -8.99
CA GLU A 816 -11.41 -15.57 -9.97
C GLU A 816 -10.05 -15.77 -10.64
N ALA A 817 -9.43 -14.68 -11.12
CA ALA A 817 -8.11 -14.72 -11.73
C ALA A 817 -7.04 -15.21 -10.74
N LYS A 818 -7.08 -14.75 -9.48
CA LYS A 818 -6.17 -15.18 -8.42
C LYS A 818 -6.38 -16.64 -8.00
N LEU A 819 -7.62 -17.13 -8.00
CA LEU A 819 -7.91 -18.55 -7.81
C LEU A 819 -7.31 -19.41 -8.95
N ALA A 820 -7.42 -18.97 -10.21
CA ALA A 820 -6.82 -19.68 -11.34
C ALA A 820 -5.29 -19.73 -11.22
N GLU A 821 -4.64 -18.59 -10.92
CA GLU A 821 -3.19 -18.49 -10.70
C GLU A 821 -2.71 -19.38 -9.54
N ALA A 822 -3.43 -19.38 -8.41
CA ALA A 822 -3.11 -20.22 -7.26
C ALA A 822 -3.28 -21.71 -7.57
N ASN A 823 -4.29 -22.10 -8.35
CA ASN A 823 -4.51 -23.48 -8.77
C ASN A 823 -3.41 -23.99 -9.72
N GLU A 824 -2.95 -23.19 -10.69
CA GLU A 824 -1.82 -23.58 -11.55
C GLU A 824 -0.49 -23.63 -10.79
N THR A 825 -0.29 -22.71 -9.83
CA THR A 825 0.86 -22.75 -8.92
C THR A 825 0.87 -24.04 -8.10
N MET A 826 -0.27 -24.40 -7.49
CA MET A 826 -0.46 -25.66 -6.75
C MET A 826 -0.16 -26.88 -7.63
N LYS A 827 -0.74 -26.98 -8.84
CA LYS A 827 -0.48 -28.07 -9.79
C LYS A 827 0.99 -28.17 -10.19
N THR A 828 1.69 -27.04 -10.30
CA THR A 828 3.11 -27.02 -10.65
C THR A 828 3.96 -27.53 -9.50
N ARG A 829 3.76 -27.01 -8.28
CA ARG A 829 4.46 -27.49 -7.07
C ARG A 829 4.18 -28.97 -6.78
N LEU A 830 2.98 -29.47 -7.06
CA LEU A 830 2.62 -30.90 -6.93
C LEU A 830 3.50 -31.79 -7.81
N LYS A 831 3.74 -31.40 -9.07
CA LYS A 831 4.59 -32.14 -10.03
C LYS A 831 6.09 -32.10 -9.66
N GLU A 832 6.52 -31.01 -9.02
CA GLU A 832 7.90 -30.81 -8.56
C GLU A 832 8.20 -31.52 -7.24
N ALA A 833 7.21 -31.65 -6.34
CA ALA A 833 7.39 -32.25 -5.02
C ALA A 833 7.72 -33.75 -5.08
N TRP A 834 6.91 -34.55 -5.79
CA TRP A 834 7.18 -35.98 -5.99
C TRP A 834 8.30 -36.17 -7.01
N CYS A 835 9.53 -36.28 -6.49
CA CYS A 835 10.75 -36.33 -7.29
C CYS A 835 11.79 -37.33 -6.78
N TYR A 836 11.51 -38.13 -5.75
CA TYR A 836 12.39 -39.22 -5.33
C TYR A 836 11.86 -40.58 -5.76
N LEU A 837 12.75 -41.42 -6.30
CA LEU A 837 12.54 -42.84 -6.55
C LEU A 837 13.40 -43.63 -5.54
N HIS A 838 12.78 -44.62 -4.89
CA HIS A 838 13.44 -45.56 -3.99
C HIS A 838 13.10 -46.99 -4.40
N TYR A 839 14.08 -47.89 -4.39
CA TYR A 839 13.85 -49.32 -4.60
C TYR A 839 14.82 -50.18 -3.78
N PRO A 840 14.37 -51.36 -3.32
CA PRO A 840 15.25 -52.27 -2.61
C PRO A 840 16.23 -52.95 -3.59
N ALA A 841 17.46 -53.12 -3.13
CA ALA A 841 18.52 -53.87 -3.78
C ALA A 841 19.23 -54.75 -2.74
N GLN A 842 19.81 -55.87 -3.18
CA GLN A 842 20.48 -56.82 -2.29
C GLN A 842 21.56 -57.56 -3.09
N GLU A 843 22.81 -57.54 -2.65
CA GLU A 843 23.92 -58.14 -3.40
C GLU A 843 23.90 -59.69 -3.35
N SER A 844 23.52 -60.24 -2.20
CA SER A 844 23.45 -61.68 -1.95
C SER A 844 22.35 -62.04 -0.96
N ALA A 845 21.96 -63.31 -0.94
CA ALA A 845 20.95 -63.82 0.00
C ALA A 845 21.33 -63.67 1.49
N GLN A 846 22.61 -63.43 1.80
CA GLN A 846 23.12 -63.22 3.16
C GLN A 846 23.37 -61.74 3.51
N ALA A 847 23.34 -60.84 2.53
CA ALA A 847 23.46 -59.40 2.75
C ALA A 847 22.14 -58.80 3.20
N ASP A 848 22.19 -57.72 3.97
CA ASP A 848 21.01 -56.92 4.28
C ASP A 848 20.43 -56.24 3.02
N VAL A 849 19.15 -55.88 3.06
CA VAL A 849 18.49 -55.16 1.96
C VAL A 849 18.85 -53.68 2.01
N GLU A 850 19.57 -53.23 1.00
CA GLU A 850 19.93 -51.83 0.78
C GLU A 850 18.85 -51.08 0.01
N TRP A 851 18.90 -49.74 0.08
CA TRP A 851 17.90 -48.85 -0.52
C TRP A 851 18.54 -47.91 -1.52
N VAL A 852 18.41 -48.21 -2.81
CA VAL A 852 18.85 -47.28 -3.86
C VAL A 852 17.86 -46.14 -3.95
N SER A 853 18.37 -44.91 -3.84
CA SER A 853 17.58 -43.69 -3.76
C SER A 853 18.11 -42.66 -4.75
N GLY A 854 17.23 -42.08 -5.57
CA GLY A 854 17.67 -41.11 -6.57
C GLY A 854 16.58 -40.13 -7.00
N LYS A 855 16.99 -38.89 -7.32
CA LYS A 855 16.06 -37.90 -7.87
C LYS A 855 15.66 -38.23 -9.31
N ILE A 856 14.40 -37.96 -9.61
CA ILE A 856 13.73 -38.08 -10.89
C ILE A 856 13.76 -36.69 -11.55
N PRO A 857 14.27 -36.54 -12.80
CA PRO A 857 14.25 -35.26 -13.53
C PRO A 857 12.83 -34.68 -13.70
N ALA A 858 12.68 -33.40 -14.04
CA ALA A 858 11.36 -32.74 -14.08
C ALA A 858 10.60 -32.82 -15.44
N GLN A 859 11.13 -33.52 -16.44
CA GLN A 859 10.57 -33.59 -17.80
C GLN A 859 9.75 -34.88 -18.01
N ASP A 860 8.55 -34.81 -18.58
CA ASP A 860 7.53 -35.89 -18.71
C ASP A 860 6.71 -36.22 -17.44
N GLY A 861 5.74 -37.14 -17.56
CA GLY A 861 4.87 -37.59 -16.47
C GLY A 861 5.60 -38.42 -15.39
N LEU A 862 5.19 -38.30 -14.13
CA LEU A 862 5.89 -38.88 -12.96
C LEU A 862 6.26 -40.36 -13.11
N LEU A 863 5.31 -41.20 -13.51
CA LEU A 863 5.50 -42.65 -13.65
C LEU A 863 6.45 -43.00 -14.81
N ALA A 864 6.25 -42.38 -15.98
CA ALA A 864 7.12 -42.54 -17.14
C ALA A 864 8.59 -42.18 -16.80
N ARG A 865 8.80 -41.08 -16.08
CA ARG A 865 10.13 -40.66 -15.60
C ARG A 865 10.75 -41.65 -14.63
N ALA A 866 9.98 -42.09 -13.63
CA ALA A 866 10.44 -43.07 -12.64
C ALA A 866 10.83 -44.39 -13.33
N SER A 867 10.00 -44.86 -14.26
CA SER A 867 10.27 -46.05 -15.08
C SER A 867 11.54 -45.91 -15.94
N LYS A 868 11.73 -44.78 -16.65
CA LYS A 868 12.94 -44.52 -17.45
C LYS A 868 14.21 -44.58 -16.58
N LYS A 869 14.19 -43.93 -15.41
CA LYS A 869 15.31 -43.94 -14.45
C LYS A 869 15.59 -45.35 -13.91
N LEU A 870 14.54 -46.07 -13.51
CA LEU A 870 14.64 -47.41 -12.95
C LEU A 870 15.24 -48.42 -13.96
N VAL A 871 14.93 -48.30 -15.26
CA VAL A 871 15.57 -49.09 -16.32
C VAL A 871 17.02 -48.66 -16.55
N ALA A 872 17.31 -47.36 -16.59
CA ALA A 872 18.66 -46.85 -16.81
C ALA A 872 19.66 -47.21 -15.69
N GLU A 873 19.17 -47.42 -14.47
CA GLU A 873 19.96 -47.85 -13.31
C GLU A 873 19.91 -49.39 -13.09
N GLU A 874 19.37 -50.15 -14.05
CA GLU A 874 19.12 -51.61 -13.99
C GLU A 874 18.25 -52.09 -12.81
N GLY A 875 17.60 -51.18 -12.07
CA GLY A 875 16.62 -51.51 -11.04
C GLY A 875 15.31 -52.12 -11.58
N LEU A 876 15.13 -52.16 -12.90
CA LEU A 876 14.07 -52.90 -13.59
C LEU A 876 14.57 -53.37 -14.97
N LEU A 877 14.43 -54.66 -15.25
CA LEU A 877 14.78 -55.23 -16.55
C LEU A 877 13.53 -55.41 -17.42
N THR A 878 13.49 -54.68 -18.54
CA THR A 878 12.50 -54.86 -19.62
C THR A 878 12.90 -55.98 -20.59
N GLU A 879 14.18 -56.34 -20.61
CA GLU A 879 14.77 -57.42 -21.42
C GLU A 879 15.84 -58.13 -20.57
N LEU A 880 15.97 -59.45 -20.74
CA LEU A 880 16.92 -60.28 -20.00
C LEU A 880 17.56 -61.29 -20.96
N GLY A 881 18.88 -61.26 -21.08
CA GLY A 881 19.62 -62.24 -21.86
C GLY A 881 19.80 -63.57 -21.11
N PRO A 882 19.78 -64.73 -21.79
CA PRO A 882 19.88 -66.04 -21.15
C PRO A 882 21.16 -66.22 -20.33
N ALA A 883 22.30 -65.69 -20.79
CA ALA A 883 23.56 -65.75 -20.05
C ALA A 883 23.58 -64.91 -18.76
N ARG A 884 22.79 -63.82 -18.69
CA ARG A 884 22.62 -63.04 -17.46
C ARG A 884 21.76 -63.81 -16.47
N LEU A 885 20.62 -64.34 -16.95
CA LEU A 885 19.72 -65.18 -16.15
C LEU A 885 20.49 -66.36 -15.56
N ASP A 886 21.20 -67.14 -16.38
CA ASP A 886 21.93 -68.31 -15.90
C ASP A 886 23.00 -67.95 -14.86
N ARG A 887 23.81 -66.92 -15.10
CA ARG A 887 24.82 -66.45 -14.14
C ARG A 887 24.21 -66.07 -12.79
N ASP A 888 23.04 -65.44 -12.79
CA ASP A 888 22.37 -65.04 -11.55
C ASP A 888 21.70 -66.26 -10.86
N LEU A 889 21.29 -67.29 -11.61
CA LEU A 889 20.83 -68.58 -11.08
C LEU A 889 21.97 -69.48 -10.55
N GLN A 890 23.15 -69.46 -11.19
CA GLN A 890 24.33 -70.25 -10.76
C GLN A 890 24.79 -69.86 -9.36
N LYS A 891 24.69 -68.58 -9.00
CA LYS A 891 25.07 -68.06 -7.68
C LYS A 891 24.25 -68.67 -6.54
N TYR A 892 22.93 -68.83 -6.71
CA TYR A 892 22.02 -69.06 -5.57
C TYR A 892 20.92 -70.12 -5.79
N ILE A 893 20.47 -70.37 -7.02
CA ILE A 893 19.25 -71.14 -7.30
C ILE A 893 19.53 -72.54 -7.85
N TRP A 894 20.54 -72.69 -8.72
CA TRP A 894 20.86 -73.99 -9.33
C TRP A 894 21.27 -75.05 -8.29
N ASN A 895 22.02 -74.69 -7.25
CA ASN A 895 22.37 -75.49 -6.06
C ASN A 895 22.35 -77.02 -6.25
N GLY A 896 23.16 -77.54 -7.18
CA GLY A 896 23.24 -78.99 -7.50
C GLY A 896 22.07 -79.60 -8.30
N LYS A 897 20.89 -78.97 -8.37
CA LYS A 897 19.72 -79.49 -9.11
C LYS A 897 19.99 -79.68 -10.61
N PRO A 898 19.42 -80.71 -11.27
CA PRO A 898 19.58 -80.95 -12.70
C PRO A 898 18.68 -80.06 -13.58
N HIS A 899 17.51 -79.67 -13.07
CA HIS A 899 16.53 -78.81 -13.71
C HIS A 899 15.83 -77.90 -12.68
N LEU A 900 15.12 -76.87 -13.15
CA LEU A 900 14.32 -75.93 -12.35
C LEU A 900 12.96 -75.68 -13.02
N SER A 901 11.86 -75.76 -12.26
CA SER A 901 10.51 -75.41 -12.77
C SER A 901 10.41 -73.91 -13.07
N LEU A 902 9.78 -73.56 -14.19
CA LEU A 902 9.58 -72.16 -14.59
C LEU A 902 8.62 -71.41 -13.66
N LYS A 903 7.63 -72.11 -13.08
CA LYS A 903 6.76 -71.55 -12.03
C LYS A 903 7.57 -71.16 -10.79
N ASP A 904 8.41 -72.06 -10.29
CA ASP A 904 9.27 -71.78 -9.12
C ASP A 904 10.28 -70.67 -9.43
N LEU A 905 10.86 -70.65 -10.62
CA LEU A 905 11.77 -69.60 -11.07
C LEU A 905 11.09 -68.22 -11.07
N ARG A 906 9.87 -68.12 -11.63
CA ARG A 906 9.07 -66.89 -11.57
C ARG A 906 8.76 -66.48 -10.13
N GLU A 907 8.36 -67.42 -9.28
CA GLU A 907 8.12 -67.15 -7.86
C GLU A 907 9.36 -66.60 -7.16
N TYR A 908 10.54 -67.19 -7.40
CA TYR A 908 11.80 -66.73 -6.82
C TYR A 908 12.18 -65.32 -7.30
N LEU A 909 12.10 -65.05 -8.60
CA LEU A 909 12.36 -63.73 -9.20
C LEU A 909 11.47 -62.64 -8.58
N ASN A 910 10.20 -62.95 -8.31
CA ASN A 910 9.25 -62.01 -7.71
C ASN A 910 9.43 -61.83 -6.19
N ARG A 911 9.92 -62.86 -5.49
CA ARG A 911 10.06 -62.87 -4.02
C ARG A 911 11.39 -62.28 -3.55
N TYR A 912 12.50 -62.67 -4.16
CA TYR A 912 13.85 -62.41 -3.63
C TYR A 912 14.49 -61.17 -4.25
N VAL A 913 14.87 -60.20 -3.41
CA VAL A 913 15.45 -58.92 -3.83
C VAL A 913 16.85 -59.07 -4.44
N TYR A 914 17.59 -60.13 -4.07
CA TYR A 914 18.90 -60.45 -4.67
C TYR A 914 18.83 -61.05 -6.08
N LEU A 915 17.62 -61.27 -6.62
CA LEU A 915 17.39 -61.68 -8.00
C LEU A 915 16.92 -60.50 -8.88
N PRO A 916 17.19 -60.52 -10.19
CA PRO A 916 16.83 -59.40 -11.07
C PRO A 916 15.30 -59.16 -11.11
N ARG A 917 14.90 -57.91 -10.83
CA ARG A 917 13.52 -57.44 -10.97
C ARG A 917 13.14 -57.34 -12.44
N LEU A 918 12.20 -58.18 -12.88
CA LEU A 918 11.71 -58.19 -14.26
C LEU A 918 10.42 -57.37 -14.38
N LYS A 919 10.22 -56.68 -15.51
CA LYS A 919 8.96 -55.97 -15.82
C LYS A 919 7.75 -56.88 -15.63
N ASN A 920 7.70 -57.97 -16.40
CA ASN A 920 6.60 -58.92 -16.41
C ASN A 920 7.10 -60.32 -16.80
N GLN A 921 6.18 -61.29 -16.84
CA GLN A 921 6.50 -62.68 -17.18
C GLN A 921 7.09 -62.86 -18.60
N GLU A 922 6.78 -61.96 -19.55
CA GLU A 922 7.25 -62.03 -20.93
C GLU A 922 8.78 -61.89 -21.03
N VAL A 923 9.39 -61.15 -20.10
CA VAL A 923 10.85 -60.99 -20.02
C VAL A 923 11.53 -62.33 -19.75
N LEU A 924 10.95 -63.14 -18.86
CA LEU A 924 11.43 -64.49 -18.55
C LEU A 924 11.19 -65.45 -19.73
N ILE A 925 10.00 -65.43 -20.33
CA ILE A 925 9.65 -66.24 -21.52
C ILE A 925 10.65 -65.98 -22.65
N LYS A 926 10.91 -64.70 -22.98
CA LYS A 926 11.87 -64.30 -24.01
C LYS A 926 13.31 -64.71 -23.66
N ALA A 927 13.72 -64.59 -22.40
CA ALA A 927 15.04 -65.03 -21.97
C ALA A 927 15.25 -66.54 -22.18
N VAL A 928 14.24 -67.35 -21.86
CA VAL A 928 14.28 -68.81 -22.03
C VAL A 928 14.21 -69.21 -23.51
N GLN A 929 13.31 -68.58 -24.29
CA GLN A 929 13.23 -68.81 -25.73
C GLN A 929 14.56 -68.45 -26.43
N ALA A 930 15.21 -67.35 -26.04
CA ALA A 930 16.52 -66.95 -26.55
C ALA A 930 17.65 -67.94 -26.22
N ALA A 931 17.54 -68.70 -25.11
CA ALA A 931 18.52 -69.73 -24.77
C ALA A 931 18.54 -70.88 -25.78
N VAL A 932 17.36 -71.29 -26.26
CA VAL A 932 17.19 -72.46 -27.16
C VAL A 932 17.09 -72.11 -28.64
N SER A 933 16.98 -70.82 -28.99
CA SER A 933 16.85 -70.35 -30.38
C SER A 933 18.17 -70.35 -31.17
N GLY A 934 19.33 -70.39 -30.50
CA GLY A 934 20.64 -70.26 -31.12
C GLY A 934 21.07 -71.46 -31.98
N MET A 935 22.03 -71.27 -32.89
CA MET A 935 22.63 -72.38 -33.66
C MET A 935 23.53 -73.31 -32.83
N LEU A 936 23.94 -72.85 -31.65
CA LEU A 936 24.71 -73.55 -30.63
C LEU A 936 23.85 -73.60 -29.34
N PRO A 937 24.02 -74.63 -28.48
CA PRO A 937 23.34 -74.70 -27.19
C PRO A 937 23.55 -73.45 -26.33
N GLY A 938 22.46 -72.96 -25.74
CA GLY A 938 22.50 -71.87 -24.76
C GLY A 938 23.04 -72.31 -23.39
N PRO A 939 23.05 -71.40 -22.40
CA PRO A 939 23.53 -71.68 -21.05
C PRO A 939 22.62 -72.64 -20.26
N PHE A 940 21.39 -72.87 -20.73
CA PHE A 940 20.46 -73.91 -20.28
C PHE A 940 19.52 -74.27 -21.42
N ALA A 941 18.98 -75.49 -21.37
CA ALA A 941 17.93 -75.98 -22.27
C ALA A 941 16.54 -75.78 -21.66
N TYR A 942 15.48 -75.99 -22.44
CA TYR A 942 14.07 -75.95 -22.01
C TYR A 942 13.40 -77.30 -22.27
N ALA A 943 12.50 -77.75 -21.40
CA ALA A 943 11.63 -78.88 -21.66
C ALA A 943 10.19 -78.53 -21.24
N GLU A 944 9.22 -78.90 -22.08
CA GLU A 944 7.79 -78.69 -21.85
C GLU A 944 7.29 -79.45 -20.62
N ARG A 945 7.88 -80.61 -20.32
CA ARG A 945 7.52 -81.38 -19.11
C ARG A 945 8.63 -82.27 -18.60
N TRP A 946 8.81 -82.30 -17.28
CA TRP A 946 9.53 -83.37 -16.57
C TRP A 946 8.58 -84.52 -16.18
N ASP A 947 8.97 -85.77 -16.45
CA ASP A 947 8.25 -86.97 -15.97
C ASP A 947 9.10 -87.76 -14.97
N GLU A 948 8.83 -87.57 -13.68
CA GLU A 948 9.46 -88.27 -12.56
C GLU A 948 9.35 -89.80 -12.63
N LYS A 949 8.35 -90.35 -13.34
CA LYS A 949 8.14 -91.81 -13.41
C LYS A 949 8.99 -92.49 -14.47
N SER A 950 9.38 -91.76 -15.52
CA SER A 950 10.19 -92.30 -16.62
C SER A 950 11.58 -91.70 -16.73
N ASP A 951 11.93 -90.77 -15.82
CA ASP A 951 13.23 -90.07 -15.73
C ASP A 951 13.57 -89.35 -17.06
N LYS A 952 12.56 -88.69 -17.65
CA LYS A 952 12.65 -88.11 -19.01
C LYS A 952 12.13 -86.68 -19.10
N TYR A 953 12.84 -85.90 -19.89
CA TYR A 953 12.45 -84.57 -20.35
C TYR A 953 11.64 -84.70 -21.65
N LEU A 954 10.34 -84.37 -21.59
CA LEU A 954 9.44 -84.30 -22.73
C LEU A 954 9.50 -82.89 -23.34
N GLY A 955 9.51 -82.79 -24.67
CA GLY A 955 9.64 -81.50 -25.38
C GLY A 955 11.02 -80.84 -25.24
N LEU A 956 12.09 -81.61 -24.93
CA LEU A 956 13.43 -81.08 -24.69
C LEU A 956 13.99 -80.34 -25.93
N SER A 957 14.24 -79.05 -25.75
CA SER A 957 14.77 -78.10 -26.71
C SER A 957 16.13 -77.58 -26.24
N ILE A 958 17.19 -77.81 -27.02
CA ILE A 958 18.59 -77.50 -26.64
C ILE A 958 19.16 -76.38 -27.51
N ASP A 959 19.02 -76.50 -28.82
CA ASP A 959 19.45 -75.54 -29.83
C ASP A 959 18.48 -75.54 -31.01
N ARG A 960 18.52 -74.48 -31.84
CA ARG A 960 17.74 -74.28 -33.09
C ARG A 960 16.22 -74.35 -32.92
N ALA A 961 15.72 -74.25 -31.69
CA ALA A 961 14.31 -74.35 -31.35
C ALA A 961 13.60 -72.98 -31.29
N GLY A 962 13.79 -72.15 -32.33
CA GLY A 962 13.27 -70.76 -32.34
C GLY A 962 11.74 -70.63 -32.21
N ASN A 963 11.01 -71.68 -32.59
CA ASN A 963 9.55 -71.77 -32.51
C ASN A 963 9.04 -72.46 -31.23
N ALA A 964 9.91 -72.74 -30.24
CA ALA A 964 9.49 -73.37 -28.99
C ALA A 964 8.52 -72.46 -28.21
N VAL A 965 7.35 -73.00 -27.85
CA VAL A 965 6.36 -72.31 -27.03
C VAL A 965 6.74 -72.48 -25.56
N VAL A 966 7.33 -71.45 -24.97
CA VAL A 966 7.70 -71.44 -23.56
C VAL A 966 6.50 -71.07 -22.71
N VAL A 967 6.05 -72.00 -21.87
CA VAL A 967 4.95 -71.82 -20.90
C VAL A 967 5.52 -71.71 -19.49
N ILE A 968 4.88 -70.92 -18.62
CA ILE A 968 5.23 -70.84 -17.19
C ILE A 968 4.16 -71.57 -16.40
N ASP A 969 4.37 -72.87 -16.19
CA ASP A 969 3.56 -73.74 -15.34
C ASP A 969 4.45 -74.60 -14.42
N SER A 970 3.85 -75.55 -13.68
CA SER A 970 4.58 -76.47 -12.79
C SER A 970 5.48 -77.44 -13.53
N ASP A 971 5.10 -77.82 -14.75
CA ASP A 971 5.60 -78.99 -15.46
C ASP A 971 6.81 -78.62 -16.35
N SER A 972 6.78 -77.40 -16.90
CA SER A 972 7.80 -76.78 -17.73
C SER A 972 9.07 -76.48 -16.94
N VAL A 973 10.23 -76.92 -17.44
CA VAL A 973 11.52 -76.82 -16.73
C VAL A 973 12.63 -76.25 -17.62
N ILE A 974 13.58 -75.51 -17.01
CA ILE A 974 14.91 -75.29 -17.59
C ILE A 974 15.89 -76.35 -17.09
N VAL A 975 16.79 -76.81 -17.96
CA VAL A 975 17.67 -77.98 -17.73
C VAL A 975 19.12 -77.57 -17.96
N LYS A 976 20.04 -78.03 -17.08
CA LYS A 976 21.47 -77.76 -17.27
C LYS A 976 21.99 -78.35 -18.59
N PRO A 977 22.92 -77.68 -19.31
CA PRO A 977 23.41 -78.17 -20.60
C PRO A 977 23.94 -79.61 -20.57
N GLU A 978 24.73 -79.96 -19.55
CA GLU A 978 25.28 -81.31 -19.37
C GLU A 978 24.20 -82.39 -19.23
N VAL A 979 23.12 -82.08 -18.52
CA VAL A 979 21.98 -83.00 -18.30
C VAL A 979 21.12 -83.07 -19.56
N ALA A 980 20.89 -81.94 -20.24
CA ALA A 980 20.13 -81.88 -21.48
C ALA A 980 20.84 -82.65 -22.61
N GLU A 981 22.16 -82.52 -22.74
CA GLU A 981 22.96 -83.28 -23.71
C GLU A 981 22.92 -84.79 -23.44
N ALA A 982 22.99 -85.21 -22.17
CA ALA A 982 22.84 -86.62 -21.79
C ALA A 982 21.45 -87.21 -22.15
N HIS A 983 20.44 -86.35 -22.30
CA HIS A 983 19.06 -86.73 -22.69
C HIS A 983 18.70 -86.29 -24.11
N ARG A 984 19.67 -85.85 -24.93
CA ARG A 984 19.41 -85.42 -26.31
C ARG A 984 18.76 -86.59 -27.09
N PRO A 985 17.57 -86.40 -27.69
CA PRO A 985 16.93 -87.47 -28.44
C PRO A 985 17.81 -87.90 -29.61
N ALA A 986 18.02 -89.21 -29.75
CA ALA A 986 18.80 -89.75 -30.85
C ALA A 986 18.20 -89.30 -32.20
N PRO A 987 19.02 -88.86 -33.17
CA PRO A 987 18.50 -88.35 -34.43
C PRO A 987 17.76 -89.46 -35.17
N VAL A 988 16.47 -89.22 -35.45
CA VAL A 988 15.69 -90.08 -36.35
C VAL A 988 16.35 -90.04 -37.71
N GLN A 989 16.94 -91.16 -38.13
CA GLN A 989 17.52 -91.28 -39.46
C GLN A 989 16.41 -91.09 -40.51
N PRO A 990 16.62 -90.27 -41.55
CA PRO A 990 15.70 -90.24 -42.67
C PRO A 990 15.73 -91.59 -43.38
N GLY A 991 14.57 -92.23 -43.54
CA GLY A 991 14.42 -93.35 -44.46
C GLY A 991 14.84 -92.93 -45.87
N PRO A 992 15.54 -93.78 -46.63
CA PRO A 992 16.25 -93.35 -47.83
C PRO A 992 15.32 -92.86 -48.94
N THR A 993 15.79 -91.82 -49.63
CA THR A 993 15.15 -91.22 -50.81
C THR A 993 14.97 -92.23 -51.95
N GLY A 994 13.73 -92.45 -52.36
CA GLY A 994 13.43 -93.05 -53.66
C GLY A 994 13.62 -92.02 -54.79
N GLY A 995 14.72 -92.13 -55.53
CA GLY A 995 14.88 -91.46 -56.83
C GLY A 995 14.15 -92.20 -57.96
N PRO A 996 13.85 -91.55 -59.10
CA PRO A 996 12.97 -92.11 -60.13
C PRO A 996 13.71 -92.91 -61.20
N GLU A 997 13.15 -94.03 -61.63
CA GLU A 997 12.91 -94.38 -63.05
C GLU A 997 12.08 -95.68 -63.17
N ALA A 998 11.49 -95.90 -64.35
CA ALA A 998 10.55 -96.98 -64.67
C ALA A 998 11.14 -97.93 -65.76
N PRO A 999 10.39 -98.87 -66.33
CA PRO A 999 9.53 -99.92 -65.76
C PRO A 999 10.01 -101.35 -66.17
N GLY A 1000 9.48 -102.42 -65.55
CA GLY A 1000 9.67 -103.77 -66.12
C GLY A 1000 9.29 -104.97 -65.24
N ASP A 1001 8.30 -105.73 -65.71
CA ASP A 1001 7.99 -107.16 -65.48
C ASP A 1001 7.82 -107.81 -64.08
N LYS A 1002 6.62 -108.41 -63.96
CA LYS A 1002 6.20 -109.55 -63.12
C LYS A 1002 6.73 -110.88 -63.71
N PRO A 1003 6.40 -112.07 -63.14
CA PRO A 1003 6.48 -112.61 -61.76
C PRO A 1003 7.32 -113.94 -61.85
N PRO A 1004 7.10 -115.08 -61.13
CA PRO A 1004 6.29 -115.39 -59.94
C PRO A 1004 6.93 -116.25 -58.82
N GLY A 1005 6.31 -116.20 -57.63
CA GLY A 1005 6.01 -117.38 -56.80
C GLY A 1005 7.12 -117.95 -55.90
N ALA A 1006 6.83 -118.77 -54.87
CA ALA A 1006 5.55 -119.08 -54.22
C ALA A 1006 5.78 -119.78 -52.85
N GLY A 1007 4.82 -119.69 -51.92
CA GLY A 1007 4.72 -120.52 -50.70
C GLY A 1007 5.58 -120.09 -49.49
N GLY A 1008 5.11 -120.20 -48.23
CA GLY A 1008 3.80 -120.64 -47.75
C GLY A 1008 3.61 -120.48 -46.23
N GLN A 1009 2.34 -120.30 -45.80
CA GLN A 1009 1.79 -120.43 -44.43
C GLN A 1009 1.64 -121.93 -44.03
N PRO A 1010 1.08 -122.36 -42.84
CA PRO A 1010 0.33 -121.67 -41.76
C PRO A 1010 0.88 -122.02 -40.33
N THR A 1011 0.21 -122.02 -39.15
CA THR A 1011 -1.18 -121.82 -38.64
C THR A 1011 -1.07 -121.29 -37.17
N ASP A 1012 -1.76 -120.23 -36.75
CA ASP A 1012 -3.11 -120.11 -36.10
C ASP A 1012 -3.22 -120.35 -34.58
N GLY A 1013 -4.02 -119.49 -33.92
CA GLY A 1013 -4.40 -119.59 -32.50
C GLY A 1013 -4.75 -118.25 -31.82
N ALA A 1014 -5.94 -117.69 -32.06
CA ALA A 1014 -6.46 -116.49 -31.37
C ALA A 1014 -7.05 -116.81 -29.97
N PRO A 1015 -7.16 -115.83 -29.06
CA PRO A 1015 -8.45 -115.11 -28.92
C PRO A 1015 -8.40 -113.60 -28.58
N GLU A 1016 -9.51 -112.93 -28.92
CA GLU A 1016 -10.08 -111.60 -28.55
C GLU A 1016 -9.24 -110.40 -28.03
N PRO A 1017 -9.48 -109.17 -28.56
CA PRO A 1017 -8.95 -107.90 -28.02
C PRO A 1017 -9.90 -107.20 -27.02
N PRO A 1018 -9.38 -106.42 -26.05
CA PRO A 1018 -10.19 -105.57 -25.17
C PRO A 1018 -10.68 -104.28 -25.86
N ALA A 1019 -11.72 -103.67 -25.29
CA ALA A 1019 -12.48 -102.58 -25.89
C ALA A 1019 -11.73 -101.24 -26.01
N ALA A 1020 -12.03 -100.49 -27.07
CA ALA A 1020 -11.56 -99.12 -27.25
C ALA A 1020 -12.35 -98.11 -26.40
N GLU A 1021 -11.64 -97.24 -25.69
CA GLU A 1021 -12.24 -96.12 -24.95
C GLU A 1021 -12.94 -95.13 -25.89
N ARG A 1022 -14.16 -94.70 -25.52
CA ARG A 1022 -14.89 -93.66 -26.24
C ARG A 1022 -14.52 -92.29 -25.71
N LYS A 1023 -14.18 -91.35 -26.62
CA LYS A 1023 -13.92 -89.95 -26.27
C LYS A 1023 -15.16 -89.28 -25.67
N PRO A 1024 -15.03 -88.39 -24.66
CA PRO A 1024 -16.16 -87.69 -24.06
C PRO A 1024 -16.81 -86.71 -25.05
N THR A 1025 -18.14 -86.61 -25.03
CA THR A 1025 -18.95 -85.86 -26.01
C THR A 1025 -19.75 -84.71 -25.41
N ARG A 1026 -19.61 -84.43 -24.10
CA ARG A 1026 -20.36 -83.38 -23.40
C ARG A 1026 -19.49 -82.72 -22.33
N PHE A 1027 -19.43 -81.39 -22.34
CA PHE A 1027 -18.86 -80.58 -21.28
C PHE A 1027 -19.97 -79.91 -20.48
N THR A 1028 -19.84 -79.84 -19.16
CA THR A 1028 -20.78 -79.13 -18.26
C THR A 1028 -20.00 -78.73 -17.02
N GLY A 1029 -20.03 -77.46 -16.65
CA GLY A 1029 -19.30 -76.92 -15.51
C GLY A 1029 -20.02 -75.72 -14.91
N THR A 1030 -19.92 -75.59 -13.59
CA THR A 1030 -20.50 -74.50 -12.80
C THR A 1030 -19.37 -73.83 -12.04
N VAL A 1031 -19.35 -72.50 -12.01
CA VAL A 1031 -18.29 -71.71 -11.36
C VAL A 1031 -18.92 -70.63 -10.50
N MET A 1032 -18.44 -70.51 -9.26
CA MET A 1032 -18.84 -69.44 -8.33
C MET A 1032 -17.99 -68.21 -8.64
N ILE A 1033 -18.63 -67.12 -9.04
CA ILE A 1033 -17.94 -65.85 -9.35
C ILE A 1033 -18.02 -64.94 -8.12
N SER A 1034 -16.91 -64.26 -7.77
CA SER A 1034 -16.91 -63.32 -6.64
C SER A 1034 -17.81 -62.11 -6.95
N SER A 1035 -18.57 -61.67 -5.94
CA SER A 1035 -19.34 -60.42 -5.94
C SER A 1035 -18.50 -59.17 -6.22
N ASP A 1036 -17.19 -59.25 -5.99
CA ASP A 1036 -16.37 -58.08 -5.76
C ASP A 1036 -15.84 -57.49 -7.08
N ARG A 1037 -15.59 -58.36 -8.09
CA ARG A 1037 -15.06 -57.98 -9.42
C ARG A 1037 -15.51 -58.92 -10.57
N PRO A 1038 -16.81 -59.17 -10.75
CA PRO A 1038 -17.32 -60.22 -11.67
C PRO A 1038 -16.89 -60.07 -13.14
N ALA A 1039 -16.64 -58.84 -13.62
CA ALA A 1039 -16.29 -58.59 -15.02
C ALA A 1039 -14.94 -59.20 -15.46
N ARG A 1040 -13.97 -59.33 -14.55
CA ARG A 1040 -12.64 -59.90 -14.86
C ARG A 1040 -12.71 -61.41 -15.02
N ASP A 1041 -13.40 -62.07 -14.10
CA ASP A 1041 -13.50 -63.53 -14.04
C ASP A 1041 -14.33 -64.04 -15.22
N ILE A 1042 -15.42 -63.35 -15.57
CA ILE A 1042 -16.22 -63.64 -16.78
C ILE A 1042 -15.36 -63.54 -18.05
N HIS A 1043 -14.50 -62.52 -18.16
CA HIS A 1043 -13.65 -62.36 -19.35
C HIS A 1043 -12.68 -63.53 -19.53
N GLN A 1044 -12.03 -63.99 -18.44
CA GLN A 1044 -11.18 -65.18 -18.48
C GLN A 1044 -11.96 -66.47 -18.81
N ILE A 1045 -13.19 -66.63 -18.32
CA ILE A 1045 -14.03 -67.80 -18.66
C ILE A 1045 -14.42 -67.79 -20.15
N VAL A 1046 -14.69 -66.62 -20.72
CA VAL A 1046 -15.01 -66.48 -22.15
C VAL A 1046 -13.79 -66.83 -23.02
N GLU A 1047 -12.64 -66.23 -22.75
CA GLU A 1047 -11.39 -66.44 -23.50
C GLU A 1047 -10.87 -67.90 -23.37
N ALA A 1048 -10.85 -68.46 -22.15
CA ALA A 1048 -10.25 -69.77 -21.91
C ALA A 1048 -11.16 -70.96 -22.25
N ILE A 1049 -12.48 -70.80 -22.23
CA ILE A 1049 -13.44 -71.92 -22.39
C ILE A 1049 -14.42 -71.66 -23.54
N VAL A 1050 -15.06 -70.50 -23.61
CA VAL A 1050 -16.12 -70.26 -24.60
C VAL A 1050 -15.54 -70.16 -26.02
N GLU A 1051 -14.46 -69.40 -26.21
CA GLU A 1051 -13.81 -69.24 -27.52
C GLU A 1051 -13.18 -70.55 -28.02
N GLN A 1052 -12.63 -71.37 -27.12
CA GLN A 1052 -12.10 -72.70 -27.45
C GLN A 1052 -13.21 -73.69 -27.87
N LEU A 1053 -14.41 -73.57 -27.29
CA LEU A 1053 -15.56 -74.41 -27.66
C LEU A 1053 -16.24 -73.96 -28.95
N THR A 1054 -16.31 -72.65 -29.24
CA THR A 1054 -16.94 -72.12 -30.47
C THR A 1054 -16.08 -72.25 -31.72
N THR A 1055 -14.78 -72.52 -31.59
CA THR A 1055 -13.92 -72.91 -32.74
C THR A 1055 -14.22 -74.31 -33.31
N ILE A 1056 -15.10 -75.10 -32.69
CA ILE A 1056 -15.47 -76.44 -33.16
C ILE A 1056 -16.71 -76.36 -34.08
N PRO A 1057 -16.63 -76.78 -35.37
CA PRO A 1057 -17.77 -76.69 -36.29
C PRO A 1057 -18.99 -77.48 -35.81
N GLY A 1058 -20.12 -76.78 -35.61
CA GLY A 1058 -21.41 -77.39 -35.23
C GLY A 1058 -21.69 -77.45 -33.72
N SER A 1059 -20.89 -76.81 -32.87
CA SER A 1059 -21.15 -76.71 -31.43
C SER A 1059 -22.28 -75.72 -31.08
N GLU A 1060 -23.28 -76.15 -30.31
CA GLU A 1060 -24.27 -75.24 -29.70
C GLU A 1060 -23.88 -74.94 -28.24
N VAL A 1061 -23.45 -73.71 -27.96
CA VAL A 1061 -23.03 -73.28 -26.61
C VAL A 1061 -24.13 -72.45 -25.95
N LYS A 1062 -24.50 -72.78 -24.71
CA LYS A 1062 -25.52 -72.07 -23.91
C LYS A 1062 -24.93 -71.65 -22.57
N LEU A 1063 -25.11 -70.38 -22.23
CA LEU A 1063 -24.68 -69.77 -20.96
C LEU A 1063 -25.92 -69.49 -20.10
N LYS A 1064 -25.92 -69.92 -18.83
CA LYS A 1064 -26.94 -69.57 -17.83
C LYS A 1064 -26.27 -68.76 -16.72
N LEU A 1065 -26.78 -67.56 -16.45
CA LEU A 1065 -26.41 -66.74 -15.30
C LEU A 1065 -27.53 -66.84 -14.26
N GLU A 1066 -27.17 -67.11 -13.01
CA GLU A 1066 -28.10 -67.29 -11.89
C GLU A 1066 -27.56 -66.46 -10.73
N ILE A 1067 -28.42 -65.64 -10.12
CA ILE A 1067 -28.04 -64.67 -9.09
C ILE A 1067 -28.96 -64.89 -7.89
N GLU A 1068 -28.40 -65.40 -6.80
CA GLU A 1068 -29.07 -65.68 -5.54
C GLU A 1068 -28.43 -64.82 -4.44
N ALA A 1069 -29.25 -64.21 -3.58
CA ALA A 1069 -28.76 -63.33 -2.51
C ALA A 1069 -29.71 -63.36 -1.31
N GLU A 1070 -29.22 -63.84 -0.16
CA GLU A 1070 -29.94 -63.81 1.11
C GLU A 1070 -29.65 -62.49 1.85
N VAL A 1071 -30.69 -61.77 2.29
CA VAL A 1071 -30.56 -60.45 2.95
C VAL A 1071 -31.26 -60.48 4.32
N PRO A 1072 -30.56 -60.86 5.41
CA PRO A 1072 -31.18 -61.11 6.72
C PRO A 1072 -31.88 -59.91 7.36
N ALA A 1073 -31.55 -58.68 6.95
CA ALA A 1073 -32.17 -57.45 7.44
C ALA A 1073 -33.43 -57.02 6.64
N GLY A 1074 -33.79 -57.75 5.57
CA GLY A 1074 -34.82 -57.38 4.61
C GLY A 1074 -34.37 -56.30 3.62
N LEU A 1075 -35.11 -56.17 2.52
CA LEU A 1075 -34.83 -55.18 1.46
C LEU A 1075 -35.76 -53.96 1.57
N GLU A 1076 -35.18 -52.76 1.61
CA GLU A 1076 -35.96 -51.51 1.58
C GLU A 1076 -36.73 -51.35 0.25
N ARG A 1077 -37.96 -50.84 0.32
CA ARG A 1077 -38.86 -50.69 -0.85
C ARG A 1077 -38.24 -49.94 -2.04
N GLY A 1078 -37.37 -48.96 -1.79
CA GLY A 1078 -36.65 -48.25 -2.85
C GLY A 1078 -35.68 -49.16 -3.60
N LYS A 1079 -34.94 -50.02 -2.88
CA LYS A 1079 -34.00 -50.99 -3.44
C LYS A 1079 -34.71 -52.07 -4.25
N VAL A 1080 -35.80 -52.62 -3.72
CA VAL A 1080 -36.66 -53.63 -4.39
C VAL A 1080 -37.12 -53.12 -5.76
N ARG A 1081 -37.61 -51.88 -5.81
CA ARG A 1081 -38.06 -51.26 -7.06
C ARG A 1081 -36.92 -51.11 -8.08
N THR A 1082 -35.76 -50.60 -7.66
CA THR A 1082 -34.58 -50.47 -8.55
C THR A 1082 -34.08 -51.81 -9.08
N LEU A 1083 -34.09 -52.86 -8.26
CA LEU A 1083 -33.68 -54.21 -8.70
C LEU A 1083 -34.65 -54.77 -9.76
N ILE A 1084 -35.96 -54.61 -9.57
CA ILE A 1084 -36.98 -55.06 -10.54
C ILE A 1084 -36.94 -54.24 -11.83
N GLU A 1085 -36.82 -52.91 -11.76
CA GLU A 1085 -36.68 -52.04 -12.96
C GLU A 1085 -35.40 -52.41 -13.74
N ASN A 1086 -34.25 -52.58 -13.09
CA ASN A 1086 -33.01 -52.97 -13.75
C ASN A 1086 -33.05 -54.39 -14.35
N ALA A 1087 -33.62 -55.37 -13.63
CA ALA A 1087 -33.78 -56.74 -14.14
C ALA A 1087 -34.70 -56.80 -15.38
N ASN A 1088 -35.71 -55.92 -15.47
CA ASN A 1088 -36.53 -55.77 -16.67
C ASN A 1088 -35.72 -55.17 -17.84
N THR A 1089 -34.96 -54.10 -17.61
CA THR A 1089 -34.12 -53.47 -18.64
C THR A 1089 -33.01 -54.39 -19.14
N LEU A 1090 -32.51 -55.29 -18.29
CA LEU A 1090 -31.46 -56.27 -18.61
C LEU A 1090 -31.99 -57.63 -19.11
N GLY A 1091 -33.31 -57.79 -19.27
CA GLY A 1091 -33.90 -58.94 -19.96
C GLY A 1091 -33.95 -60.26 -19.17
N PHE A 1092 -34.05 -60.21 -17.83
CA PHE A 1092 -34.13 -61.42 -17.00
C PHE A 1092 -35.43 -62.21 -17.26
N ILE A 1093 -35.29 -63.52 -17.48
CA ILE A 1093 -36.36 -64.42 -17.95
C ILE A 1093 -37.28 -64.87 -16.80
N GLU A 1094 -36.71 -65.18 -15.64
CA GLU A 1094 -37.43 -65.45 -14.38
C GLU A 1094 -36.95 -64.47 -13.30
N LYS A 1095 -37.86 -64.06 -12.42
CA LYS A 1095 -37.59 -63.12 -11.31
C LYS A 1095 -38.63 -63.26 -10.20
N SER A 1096 -38.15 -63.42 -8.97
CA SER A 1096 -38.94 -63.39 -7.74
C SER A 1096 -38.14 -62.68 -6.65
N ILE A 1097 -38.85 -62.06 -5.72
CA ILE A 1097 -38.33 -61.54 -4.45
C ILE A 1097 -39.37 -61.98 -3.42
N GLU A 1098 -38.94 -62.75 -2.41
CA GLU A 1098 -39.79 -63.27 -1.33
C GLU A 1098 -39.75 -62.34 -0.10
#